data_AF-V4JMG3-F1
#
_entry.id   AF-V4JMG3-F1
#
_cell.length_a   1.000
_cell.length_b   1.000
_cell.length_c   1.000
_cell.angle_alpha   90.00
_cell.angle_beta   90.00
_cell.angle_gamma   90.00
#
_symmetry.space_group_name_H-M   'P 1'
#
loop_
_entity.id
_entity.type
_entity.pdbx_description
1 polymer ?
#
loop_
_entity_poly.entity_id
_entity_poly.type
_entity_poly.pdbx_seq_one_letter_code
_entity_poly.pdbx_strand_id
1 'polypeptide(L)'
;GLPFGRSDPDLPRVRADAARAWSTQHATMYAEDTAAKSVSRSRFPKREVPASLEQLYQDALQRGSRIRRSKGWLRRIRDDLVGGAQRLVARFIMLPGFDDLGLAPVPGWVRHGRSLGLLLFEHAIGCAQRAEFEGRFAAALRHLGDARWLAQRLSQPVGRAPATVEDAIAEREAAAELHLASLLAAKWKLTPDTRVGLEELIHQLAAEDRRRGGLPPARMLLSNLEQVLSEARNDYYQLHFGRWLISLGRQRLVQPLPFQMLLKALRGIDTARTRLDEMPWSIADLERFGEILDRLQAQVTRRLEEQILPCLGQAMREADFLPRNHRERVAAHKMKLELLDIIEQRRNLKFTDVRDIVARNILRLPDPTLAEFFRGDRLARFDHTAARALPGVYQRGEIYIKGLQQASAPLFGTPLGRIISRYLLVPFGGAYLVLKSLDLLLAMLPGFNQALELATFTDVLLLGGLISLVMHTGIGRYLALVLWHGTVSVLRFVFFDGLNRLLRWRPMAELLSTGLVRALGRNLVQPLLIGVLPLIPIVLLAVFVEEVPIEPGLWLGMLAFALGTLARNTPAGRRFLDNLSTRIGVYLRRINQTLVIGLIQWLLTFFKEITRGFSQLLHRVDEALVHHLGERFESTLFKALVTPVWRLAEELIQFYVTVLVEPQVNPVKHFPIVSIGHKLLLPFLPAITTAFIDISASVLPKVVAYPLVTLTIVLLPGLFGFLVWELKENWKLYQANHHERIAAAKQEAEALPVPDGSVAPPVEPAVVGHHGERVRALMARGFHAGALPKSFDRLRRILNREMREHEPNPRRLLQVQRQLNELEHVFHVFFEREFAYALRERCRDPRCTLQWIETGTPRIATNLVELSVTLYPELQTNADATASASHRLIIRVPEPWQTATVTLCIRLFLRNTHICVETEINGHVERIDADCWSLIAADLELFAGRAGADLEALHLGLPAAPAHQGTPYSIAQ
;
A
#
# COMPACT_ATOMS: atom_id res chain seq x y z
N GLY A 1 -21.41 20.52 -4.37
CA GLY A 1 -21.95 20.46 -3.01
C GLY A 1 -21.04 19.60 -2.17
N LEU A 2 -20.68 20.02 -0.96
CA LEU A 2 -19.76 19.25 -0.10
C LEU A 2 -20.50 18.00 0.44
N PRO A 3 -20.03 16.77 0.21
CA PRO A 3 -20.73 15.56 0.66
C PRO A 3 -20.75 15.40 2.18
N PHE A 4 -19.74 15.91 2.90
CA PHE A 4 -19.70 15.89 4.37
C PHE A 4 -20.70 16.84 5.04
N GLY A 5 -21.39 17.67 4.25
CA GLY A 5 -22.54 18.40 4.77
C GLY A 5 -23.72 17.48 5.13
N ARG A 6 -23.82 16.27 4.57
CA ARG A 6 -24.90 15.32 4.93
C ARG A 6 -24.83 14.86 6.39
N SER A 7 -23.67 15.00 7.02
CA SER A 7 -23.41 14.64 8.41
C SER A 7 -23.72 15.78 9.40
N ASP A 8 -24.00 16.97 8.90
CA ASP A 8 -24.33 18.14 9.70
C ASP A 8 -25.86 18.31 9.74
N PRO A 9 -26.52 18.14 10.91
CA PRO A 9 -27.97 18.26 11.04
C PRO A 9 -28.48 19.67 10.69
N ASP A 10 -27.60 20.68 10.66
CA ASP A 10 -27.92 22.05 10.29
C ASP A 10 -27.76 22.32 8.78
N LEU A 11 -27.10 21.43 8.02
CA LEU A 11 -26.93 21.62 6.58
C LEU A 11 -28.23 21.66 5.77
N PRO A 12 -29.31 20.92 6.09
CA PRO A 12 -30.59 21.07 5.41
C PRO A 12 -31.16 22.49 5.59
N ARG A 13 -31.01 23.08 6.78
CA ARG A 13 -31.41 24.48 7.06
C ARG A 13 -30.53 25.47 6.32
N VAL A 14 -29.21 25.31 6.39
CA VAL A 14 -28.25 26.17 5.69
C VAL A 14 -28.40 26.03 4.17
N ARG A 15 -28.72 24.85 3.62
CA ARG A 15 -29.08 24.67 2.20
C ARG A 15 -30.39 25.35 1.87
N ALA A 16 -31.40 25.28 2.73
CA ALA A 16 -32.67 25.97 2.50
C ALA A 16 -32.52 27.50 2.56
N ASP A 17 -31.62 28.01 3.40
CA ASP A 17 -31.29 29.43 3.53
C ASP A 17 -30.38 29.90 2.39
N ALA A 18 -29.36 29.11 2.03
CA ALA A 18 -28.47 29.37 0.89
C ALA A 18 -29.18 29.20 -0.45
N ALA A 19 -30.13 28.26 -0.60
CA ALA A 19 -30.96 28.15 -1.79
C ALA A 19 -31.88 29.37 -1.94
N ARG A 20 -32.41 29.91 -0.82
CA ARG A 20 -33.16 31.16 -0.80
C ARG A 20 -32.30 32.39 -1.16
N ALA A 21 -31.02 32.40 -0.77
CA ALA A 21 -30.08 33.46 -1.12
C ALA A 21 -29.52 33.31 -2.56
N TRP A 22 -29.26 32.08 -3.02
CA TRP A 22 -28.78 31.80 -4.37
C TRP A 22 -29.86 31.96 -5.43
N SER A 23 -31.13 31.68 -5.14
CA SER A 23 -32.22 31.92 -6.10
C SER A 23 -32.34 33.39 -6.48
N THR A 24 -32.03 34.31 -5.55
CA THR A 24 -32.06 35.76 -5.77
C THR A 24 -30.83 36.28 -6.52
N GLN A 25 -29.66 35.63 -6.39
CA GLN A 25 -28.44 35.99 -7.13
C GLN A 25 -28.31 35.30 -8.49
N HIS A 26 -28.80 34.06 -8.66
CA HIS A 26 -28.75 33.35 -9.94
C HIS A 26 -29.72 33.92 -10.98
N ALA A 27 -30.87 34.45 -10.55
CA ALA A 27 -31.83 35.10 -11.46
C ALA A 27 -31.29 36.40 -12.08
N THR A 28 -30.41 37.12 -11.37
CA THR A 28 -29.77 38.35 -11.86
C THR A 28 -28.52 38.06 -12.69
N MET A 29 -27.71 37.06 -12.31
CA MET A 29 -26.47 36.73 -13.02
C MET A 29 -26.68 35.99 -14.35
N TYR A 30 -27.73 35.16 -14.47
CA TYR A 30 -28.07 34.49 -15.74
C TYR A 30 -28.75 35.42 -16.75
N ALA A 31 -29.41 36.49 -16.30
CA ALA A 31 -30.02 37.49 -17.18
C ALA A 31 -28.96 38.36 -17.90
N GLU A 32 -27.81 38.61 -17.26
CA GLU A 32 -26.70 39.36 -17.89
C GLU A 32 -25.76 38.45 -18.72
N ASP A 33 -25.56 37.19 -18.33
CA ASP A 33 -24.60 36.29 -19.01
C ASP A 33 -25.20 35.58 -20.26
N THR A 34 -26.54 35.51 -20.37
CA THR A 34 -27.22 35.08 -21.62
C THR A 34 -27.35 36.20 -22.66
N ALA A 35 -27.24 37.47 -22.26
CA ALA A 35 -27.13 38.59 -23.18
C ALA A 35 -25.69 38.78 -23.73
N ALA A 36 -24.67 38.32 -22.99
CA ALA A 36 -23.25 38.52 -23.34
C ALA A 36 -22.57 37.35 -24.10
N LYS A 37 -23.19 36.18 -24.24
CA LYS A 37 -22.60 34.99 -24.92
C LYS A 37 -23.18 34.66 -26.31
N SER A 38 -23.89 35.59 -26.95
CA SER A 38 -24.35 35.45 -28.34
C SER A 38 -23.57 36.28 -29.37
N VAL A 39 -22.53 37.01 -28.95
CA VAL A 39 -21.74 37.89 -29.83
C VAL A 39 -20.30 37.41 -29.97
N SER A 40 -20.09 36.42 -30.84
CA SER A 40 -18.86 36.28 -31.67
C SER A 40 -19.04 35.12 -32.65
N ARG A 41 -19.85 35.33 -33.69
CA ARG A 41 -19.74 34.56 -34.93
C ARG A 41 -19.09 35.45 -35.98
N SER A 42 -17.80 35.22 -36.14
CA SER A 42 -16.89 35.69 -37.18
C SER A 42 -17.58 36.11 -38.48
N ARG A 43 -17.60 37.42 -38.76
CA ARG A 43 -17.90 38.01 -40.05
C ARG A 43 -16.62 37.97 -40.89
N PHE A 44 -16.36 36.85 -41.57
CA PHE A 44 -15.42 36.77 -42.69
C PHE A 44 -16.17 36.21 -43.90
N PRO A 45 -15.96 36.76 -45.11
CA PRO A 45 -16.60 36.24 -46.32
C PRO A 45 -16.19 34.78 -46.53
N LYS A 46 -17.16 33.90 -46.77
CA LYS A 46 -16.96 32.50 -47.16
C LYS A 46 -16.08 32.44 -48.42
N ARG A 47 -14.77 32.28 -48.27
CA ARG A 47 -13.91 31.82 -49.36
C ARG A 47 -14.03 30.30 -49.39
N GLU A 48 -14.74 29.79 -50.37
CA GLU A 48 -14.89 28.36 -50.60
C GLU A 48 -13.55 27.77 -51.07
N VAL A 49 -13.29 26.53 -50.65
CA VAL A 49 -12.14 25.76 -51.12
C VAL A 49 -12.34 25.48 -52.62
N PRO A 50 -11.35 25.68 -53.49
CA PRO A 50 -11.52 25.45 -54.93
C PRO A 50 -11.95 24.00 -55.23
N ALA A 51 -12.94 23.83 -56.11
CA ALA A 51 -13.56 22.53 -56.44
C ALA A 51 -12.57 21.44 -56.89
N SER A 52 -11.44 21.82 -57.49
CA SER A 52 -10.37 20.89 -57.87
C SER A 52 -9.65 20.26 -56.67
N LEU A 53 -9.62 20.95 -55.54
CA LEU A 53 -8.99 20.48 -54.30
C LEU A 53 -9.94 19.57 -53.52
N GLU A 54 -11.25 19.81 -53.61
CA GLU A 54 -12.28 18.92 -53.06
C GLU A 54 -12.28 17.54 -53.74
N GLN A 55 -12.17 17.49 -55.07
CA GLN A 55 -12.03 16.22 -55.81
C GLN A 55 -10.78 15.42 -55.38
N LEU A 56 -9.65 16.10 -55.18
CA LEU A 56 -8.40 15.44 -54.74
C LEU A 56 -8.53 14.81 -53.34
N TYR A 57 -9.26 15.46 -52.42
CA TYR A 57 -9.55 14.86 -51.11
C TYR A 57 -10.53 13.70 -51.20
N GLN A 58 -11.57 13.80 -52.03
CA GLN A 58 -12.52 12.71 -52.23
C GLN A 58 -11.81 11.47 -52.81
N ASP A 59 -10.93 11.66 -53.79
CA ASP A 59 -10.08 10.59 -54.33
C ASP A 59 -9.12 10.00 -53.29
N ALA A 60 -8.55 10.85 -52.42
CA ALA A 60 -7.66 10.39 -51.35
C ALA A 60 -8.44 9.63 -50.26
N LEU A 61 -9.64 10.09 -49.90
CA LEU A 61 -10.52 9.45 -48.91
C LEU A 61 -11.03 8.10 -49.41
N GLN A 62 -11.42 8.00 -50.69
CA GLN A 62 -11.80 6.72 -51.31
C GLN A 62 -10.63 5.74 -51.44
N ARG A 63 -9.41 6.24 -51.74
CA ARG A 63 -8.22 5.38 -51.78
C ARG A 63 -7.81 4.89 -50.38
N GLY A 64 -7.86 5.76 -49.40
CA GLY A 64 -7.55 5.45 -48.00
C GLY A 64 -8.54 4.48 -47.36
N SER A 65 -9.84 4.54 -47.72
CA SER A 65 -10.87 3.66 -47.18
C SER A 65 -10.85 2.24 -47.78
N ARG A 66 -10.18 2.01 -48.92
CA ARG A 66 -10.06 0.68 -49.53
C ARG A 66 -9.08 -0.22 -48.75
N ILE A 67 -9.59 -1.35 -48.25
CA ILE A 67 -8.76 -2.39 -47.63
C ILE A 67 -7.87 -3.05 -48.69
N ARG A 68 -6.58 -2.71 -48.71
CA ARG A 68 -5.60 -3.43 -49.54
C ARG A 68 -5.28 -4.80 -48.92
N ARG A 69 -5.86 -5.89 -49.46
CA ARG A 69 -5.34 -7.25 -49.31
C ARG A 69 -4.10 -7.38 -50.21
N SER A 70 -2.89 -7.21 -49.69
CA SER A 70 -1.67 -7.33 -50.51
C SER A 70 -1.21 -8.79 -50.67
N LYS A 71 -0.79 -9.15 -51.88
CA LYS A 71 -0.11 -10.40 -52.21
C LYS A 71 1.41 -10.17 -52.14
N GLY A 72 2.09 -10.79 -51.17
CA GLY A 72 3.56 -10.91 -51.08
C GLY A 72 4.27 -10.02 -50.03
N TRP A 73 5.07 -10.63 -49.15
CA TRP A 73 5.78 -9.98 -48.02
C TRP A 73 6.97 -9.09 -48.47
N LEU A 74 7.71 -9.46 -49.51
CA LEU A 74 8.87 -8.69 -50.01
C LEU A 74 8.50 -7.34 -50.66
N ARG A 75 7.43 -7.28 -51.46
CA ARG A 75 6.90 -6.01 -51.98
C ARG A 75 6.40 -5.09 -50.87
N ARG A 76 5.83 -5.68 -49.81
CA ARG A 76 5.33 -4.96 -48.62
C ARG A 76 6.44 -4.22 -47.89
N ILE A 77 7.56 -4.88 -47.60
CA ILE A 77 8.69 -4.26 -46.88
C ILE A 77 9.29 -3.11 -47.70
N ARG A 78 9.43 -3.30 -49.01
CA ARG A 78 9.97 -2.27 -49.90
C ARG A 78 9.04 -1.05 -50.00
N ASP A 79 7.74 -1.27 -50.20
CA ASP A 79 6.76 -0.18 -50.30
C ASP A 79 6.53 0.48 -48.93
N ASP A 80 6.62 -0.26 -47.82
CA ASP A 80 6.56 0.27 -46.45
C ASP A 80 7.82 1.04 -46.06
N LEU A 81 9.02 0.65 -46.53
CA LEU A 81 10.27 1.38 -46.31
C LEU A 81 10.33 2.67 -47.13
N VAL A 82 10.00 2.62 -48.43
CA VAL A 82 10.02 3.80 -49.31
C VAL A 82 8.90 4.77 -48.92
N GLY A 83 7.69 4.26 -48.68
CA GLY A 83 6.60 5.07 -48.15
C GLY A 83 6.88 5.54 -46.73
N GLY A 84 7.57 4.73 -45.91
CA GLY A 84 7.96 5.07 -44.53
C GLY A 84 8.96 6.22 -44.46
N ALA A 85 9.98 6.20 -45.32
CA ALA A 85 10.94 7.27 -45.48
C ALA A 85 10.28 8.57 -45.96
N GLN A 86 9.41 8.50 -46.97
CA GLN A 86 8.64 9.66 -47.46
C GLN A 86 7.70 10.24 -46.38
N ARG A 87 7.08 9.38 -45.55
CA ARG A 87 6.23 9.79 -44.43
C ARG A 87 7.02 10.39 -43.27
N LEU A 88 8.20 9.87 -42.95
CA LEU A 88 9.11 10.44 -41.95
C LEU A 88 9.57 11.83 -42.38
N VAL A 89 9.99 11.98 -43.63
CA VAL A 89 10.36 13.27 -44.24
C VAL A 89 9.17 14.23 -44.22
N ALA A 90 7.97 13.79 -44.59
CA ALA A 90 6.77 14.63 -44.55
C ALA A 90 6.35 15.02 -43.13
N ARG A 91 6.50 14.14 -42.12
CA ARG A 91 6.28 14.45 -40.69
C ARG A 91 7.28 15.46 -40.16
N PHE A 92 8.56 15.35 -40.54
CA PHE A 92 9.60 16.30 -40.18
C PHE A 92 9.34 17.69 -40.78
N ILE A 93 8.94 17.74 -42.05
CA ILE A 93 8.61 19.00 -42.75
C ILE A 93 7.31 19.64 -42.21
N MET A 94 6.39 18.84 -41.66
CA MET A 94 5.11 19.30 -41.09
C MET A 94 5.12 19.37 -39.55
N LEU A 95 6.28 19.37 -38.88
CA LEU A 95 6.34 19.55 -37.42
C LEU A 95 5.76 20.93 -36.99
N PRO A 96 5.04 21.01 -35.87
CA PRO A 96 4.59 22.30 -35.31
C PRO A 96 5.83 23.11 -34.87
N GLY A 97 5.96 24.35 -35.35
CA GLY A 97 7.07 25.26 -35.02
C GLY A 97 8.00 25.63 -36.19
N PHE A 98 7.91 24.97 -37.33
CA PHE A 98 8.67 25.38 -38.53
C PHE A 98 8.17 26.71 -39.13
N ASP A 99 6.89 27.05 -38.89
CA ASP A 99 6.27 28.29 -39.35
C ASP A 99 6.62 29.50 -38.45
N ASP A 100 7.05 29.27 -37.19
CA ASP A 100 7.50 30.31 -36.26
C ASP A 100 8.92 30.83 -36.58
N LEU A 101 9.63 30.18 -37.50
CA LEU A 101 10.97 30.59 -37.97
C LEU A 101 10.93 31.68 -39.07
N GLY A 102 9.75 32.21 -39.41
CA GLY A 102 9.63 33.39 -40.30
C GLY A 102 10.09 33.17 -41.75
N LEU A 103 10.31 31.92 -42.18
CA LEU A 103 10.69 31.60 -43.55
C LEU A 103 9.46 31.53 -44.44
N ALA A 104 9.25 32.57 -45.26
CA ALA A 104 8.19 32.57 -46.28
C ALA A 104 8.36 31.38 -47.23
N PRO A 105 7.29 30.61 -47.53
CA PRO A 105 7.39 29.44 -48.39
C PRO A 105 7.68 29.85 -49.85
N VAL A 106 8.71 29.26 -50.45
CA VAL A 106 9.05 29.42 -51.88
C VAL A 106 7.90 28.86 -52.74
N PRO A 107 7.46 29.52 -53.84
CA PRO A 107 6.27 29.13 -54.61
C PRO A 107 6.25 27.69 -55.16
N GLY A 108 7.41 27.07 -55.39
CA GLY A 108 7.52 25.66 -55.83
C GLY A 108 7.32 24.62 -54.72
N TRP A 109 7.51 25.02 -53.46
CA TRP A 109 7.40 24.15 -52.28
C TRP A 109 5.95 23.87 -51.89
N VAL A 110 5.03 24.79 -52.17
CA VAL A 110 3.59 24.65 -51.87
C VAL A 110 2.97 23.47 -52.63
N ARG A 111 3.43 23.20 -53.86
CA ARG A 111 2.89 22.10 -54.69
C ARG A 111 3.38 20.71 -54.24
N HIS A 112 4.66 20.60 -53.86
CA HIS A 112 5.24 19.36 -53.30
C HIS A 112 4.81 19.10 -51.85
N GLY A 113 4.64 20.15 -51.04
CA GLY A 113 4.06 20.04 -49.69
C GLY A 113 2.61 19.57 -49.70
N ARG A 114 1.82 19.97 -50.71
CA ARG A 114 0.43 19.52 -50.89
C ARG A 114 0.33 18.04 -51.29
N SER A 115 1.16 17.55 -52.21
CA SER A 115 1.14 16.13 -52.58
C SER A 115 1.59 15.23 -51.43
N LEU A 116 2.62 15.63 -50.68
CA LEU A 116 3.06 14.92 -49.48
C LEU A 116 2.03 14.95 -48.36
N GLY A 117 1.34 16.09 -48.17
CA GLY A 117 0.26 16.21 -47.19
C GLY A 117 -0.96 15.35 -47.54
N LEU A 118 -1.35 15.27 -48.82
CA LEU A 118 -2.41 14.38 -49.29
C LEU A 118 -2.05 12.90 -49.10
N LEU A 119 -0.78 12.52 -49.28
CA LEU A 119 -0.30 11.17 -48.98
C LEU A 119 -0.35 10.84 -47.48
N LEU A 120 -0.03 11.80 -46.61
CA LEU A 120 -0.18 11.65 -45.16
C LEU A 120 -1.65 11.54 -44.75
N PHE A 121 -2.54 12.31 -45.40
CA PHE A 121 -3.98 12.24 -45.19
C PHE A 121 -4.54 10.87 -45.61
N GLU A 122 -4.20 10.39 -46.82
CA GLU A 122 -4.58 9.04 -47.29
C GLU A 122 -4.08 7.96 -46.32
N HIS A 123 -2.85 8.10 -45.82
CA HIS A 123 -2.28 7.17 -44.85
C HIS A 123 -3.02 7.19 -43.51
N ALA A 124 -3.36 8.37 -42.98
CA ALA A 124 -4.10 8.51 -41.73
C ALA A 124 -5.49 7.87 -41.84
N ILE A 125 -6.23 8.12 -42.94
CA ILE A 125 -7.52 7.45 -43.21
C ILE A 125 -7.35 5.93 -43.34
N GLY A 126 -6.30 5.46 -44.02
CA GLY A 126 -6.01 4.03 -44.12
C GLY A 126 -5.67 3.36 -42.78
N CYS A 127 -4.96 4.06 -41.90
CA CYS A 127 -4.69 3.61 -40.54
C CYS A 127 -5.97 3.61 -39.69
N ALA A 128 -6.82 4.62 -39.80
CA ALA A 128 -8.13 4.66 -39.14
C ALA A 128 -9.00 3.48 -39.56
N GLN A 129 -9.09 3.19 -40.87
CA GLN A 129 -9.84 2.05 -41.40
C GLN A 129 -9.33 0.72 -40.83
N ARG A 130 -8.01 0.51 -40.83
CA ARG A 130 -7.41 -0.71 -40.26
C ARG A 130 -7.70 -0.83 -38.78
N ALA A 131 -7.59 0.27 -38.04
CA ALA A 131 -7.88 0.30 -36.60
C ALA A 131 -9.35 -0.05 -36.31
N GLU A 132 -10.31 0.49 -37.08
CA GLU A 132 -11.72 0.12 -36.98
C GLU A 132 -11.95 -1.38 -37.22
N PHE A 133 -11.31 -1.97 -38.24
CA PHE A 133 -11.39 -3.41 -38.52
C PHE A 133 -10.77 -4.28 -37.41
N GLU A 134 -9.68 -3.82 -36.80
CA GLU A 134 -9.05 -4.48 -35.65
C GLU A 134 -9.87 -4.26 -34.35
N GLY A 135 -10.92 -3.43 -34.37
CA GLY A 135 -11.72 -3.06 -33.21
C GLY A 135 -11.02 -2.11 -32.24
N ARG A 136 -10.04 -1.34 -32.74
CA ARG A 136 -9.27 -0.32 -32.01
C ARG A 136 -9.83 1.08 -32.30
N PHE A 137 -10.95 1.40 -31.66
CA PHE A 137 -11.70 2.62 -31.92
C PHE A 137 -11.01 3.90 -31.39
N ALA A 138 -10.31 3.87 -30.27
CA ALA A 138 -9.52 5.01 -29.79
C ALA A 138 -8.32 5.29 -30.71
N ALA A 139 -7.69 4.24 -31.26
CA ALA A 139 -6.69 4.42 -32.32
C ALA A 139 -7.29 5.00 -33.61
N ALA A 140 -8.49 4.55 -34.00
CA ALA A 140 -9.22 5.12 -35.14
C ALA A 140 -9.53 6.61 -34.94
N LEU A 141 -10.08 6.99 -33.79
CA LEU A 141 -10.37 8.39 -33.45
C LEU A 141 -9.12 9.28 -33.53
N ARG A 142 -7.97 8.81 -33.04
CA ARG A 142 -6.70 9.52 -33.17
C ARG A 142 -6.31 9.73 -34.63
N HIS A 143 -6.37 8.68 -35.45
CA HIS A 143 -6.02 8.78 -36.86
C HIS A 143 -6.99 9.65 -37.67
N LEU A 144 -8.29 9.64 -37.32
CA LEU A 144 -9.29 10.53 -37.90
C LEU A 144 -9.06 11.99 -37.49
N GLY A 145 -8.68 12.24 -36.23
CA GLY A 145 -8.25 13.55 -35.74
C GLY A 145 -7.01 14.08 -36.47
N ASP A 146 -5.99 13.24 -36.64
CA ASP A 146 -4.78 13.55 -37.43
C ASP A 146 -5.15 13.89 -38.88
N ALA A 147 -6.05 13.11 -39.50
CA ALA A 147 -6.53 13.36 -40.86
C ALA A 147 -7.27 14.70 -40.98
N ARG A 148 -8.15 15.02 -40.01
CA ARG A 148 -8.85 16.32 -39.97
C ARG A 148 -7.86 17.48 -39.83
N TRP A 149 -6.89 17.37 -38.93
CA TRP A 149 -5.86 18.40 -38.75
C TRP A 149 -5.04 18.62 -40.02
N LEU A 150 -4.61 17.53 -40.68
CA LEU A 150 -3.91 17.59 -41.97
C LEU A 150 -4.76 18.28 -43.04
N ALA A 151 -6.04 17.93 -43.14
CA ALA A 151 -6.95 18.53 -44.10
C ALA A 151 -7.15 20.04 -43.85
N GLN A 152 -7.29 20.47 -42.59
CA GLN A 152 -7.41 21.87 -42.21
C GLN A 152 -6.12 22.67 -42.51
N ARG A 153 -4.94 22.09 -42.24
CA ARG A 153 -3.65 22.72 -42.54
C ARG A 153 -3.42 22.89 -44.03
N LEU A 154 -3.71 21.86 -44.82
CA LEU A 154 -3.58 21.88 -46.29
C LEU A 154 -4.57 22.83 -46.98
N SER A 155 -5.66 23.18 -46.30
CA SER A 155 -6.70 24.09 -46.79
C SER A 155 -6.47 25.57 -46.40
N GLN A 156 -5.30 25.91 -45.85
CA GLN A 156 -4.93 27.32 -45.62
C GLN A 156 -4.79 28.09 -46.95
N PRO A 157 -5.22 29.37 -47.00
CA PRO A 157 -5.59 30.25 -45.88
C PRO A 157 -7.07 30.16 -45.42
N VAL A 158 -7.91 29.32 -46.03
CA VAL A 158 -9.34 29.18 -45.65
C VAL A 158 -9.48 28.58 -44.24
N GLY A 159 -8.54 27.71 -43.85
CA GLY A 159 -8.44 27.18 -42.49
C GLY A 159 -9.55 26.18 -42.10
N ARG A 160 -10.35 25.73 -43.07
CA ARG A 160 -11.37 24.67 -42.94
C ARG A 160 -11.23 23.69 -44.09
N ALA A 161 -11.44 22.40 -43.82
CA ALA A 161 -11.45 21.39 -44.88
C ALA A 161 -12.78 21.45 -45.66
N PRO A 162 -12.86 20.85 -46.87
CA PRO A 162 -14.11 20.78 -47.61
C PRO A 162 -15.22 20.14 -46.77
N ALA A 163 -16.45 20.68 -46.83
CA ALA A 163 -17.58 20.22 -46.02
C ALA A 163 -17.84 18.73 -46.20
N THR A 164 -17.77 18.23 -47.43
CA THR A 164 -17.96 16.80 -47.76
C THR A 164 -16.96 15.88 -47.06
N VAL A 165 -15.72 16.34 -46.86
CA VAL A 165 -14.66 15.59 -46.18
C VAL A 165 -14.78 15.71 -44.66
N GLU A 166 -15.14 16.89 -44.15
CA GLU A 166 -15.38 17.09 -42.71
C GLU A 166 -16.57 16.25 -42.23
N ASP A 167 -17.67 16.21 -42.99
CA ASP A 167 -18.86 15.42 -42.68
C ASP A 167 -18.56 13.92 -42.71
N ALA A 168 -17.83 13.44 -43.72
CA ALA A 168 -17.42 12.03 -43.81
C ALA A 168 -16.48 11.60 -42.65
N ILE A 169 -15.57 12.48 -42.21
CA ILE A 169 -14.73 12.20 -41.04
C ILE A 169 -15.59 12.24 -39.76
N ALA A 170 -16.50 13.21 -39.63
CA ALA A 170 -17.36 13.35 -38.45
C ALA A 170 -18.31 12.16 -38.27
N GLU A 171 -18.90 11.64 -39.35
CA GLU A 171 -19.76 10.45 -39.33
C GLU A 171 -18.99 9.22 -38.84
N ARG A 172 -17.75 9.02 -39.33
CA ARG A 172 -16.89 7.92 -38.90
C ARG A 172 -16.44 8.05 -37.45
N GLU A 173 -16.13 9.25 -37.00
CA GLU A 173 -15.81 9.51 -35.59
C GLU A 173 -17.00 9.16 -34.69
N ALA A 174 -18.20 9.67 -35.02
CA ALA A 174 -19.41 9.38 -34.26
C ALA A 174 -19.73 7.87 -34.23
N ALA A 175 -19.53 7.17 -35.36
CA ALA A 175 -19.67 5.71 -35.42
C ALA A 175 -18.63 5.00 -34.54
N ALA A 176 -17.37 5.44 -34.53
CA ALA A 176 -16.31 4.86 -33.70
C ALA A 176 -16.56 5.10 -32.19
N GLU A 177 -17.02 6.29 -31.81
CA GLU A 177 -17.44 6.63 -30.44
C GLU A 177 -18.58 5.71 -29.96
N LEU A 178 -19.65 5.60 -30.78
CA LEU A 178 -20.80 4.77 -30.48
C LEU A 178 -20.44 3.27 -30.43
N HIS A 179 -19.61 2.79 -31.37
CA HIS A 179 -19.16 1.40 -31.37
C HIS A 179 -18.31 1.05 -30.14
N LEU A 180 -17.41 1.95 -29.71
CA LEU A 180 -16.62 1.74 -28.50
C LEU A 180 -17.52 1.61 -27.27
N ALA A 181 -18.47 2.55 -27.10
CA ALA A 181 -19.37 2.57 -25.96
C ALA A 181 -20.33 1.37 -25.94
N SER A 182 -20.95 1.06 -27.08
CA SER A 182 -21.90 -0.05 -27.21
C SER A 182 -21.24 -1.41 -27.00
N LEU A 183 -20.03 -1.63 -27.52
CA LEU A 183 -19.30 -2.89 -27.32
C LEU A 183 -18.83 -3.06 -25.88
N LEU A 184 -18.38 -1.98 -25.22
CA LEU A 184 -18.07 -2.01 -23.78
C LEU A 184 -19.32 -2.35 -22.96
N ALA A 185 -20.44 -1.68 -23.23
CA ALA A 185 -21.70 -1.93 -22.54
C ALA A 185 -22.22 -3.36 -22.75
N ALA A 186 -22.19 -3.87 -23.98
CA ALA A 186 -22.61 -5.22 -24.31
C ALA A 186 -21.74 -6.28 -23.64
N LYS A 187 -20.41 -6.13 -23.70
CA LYS A 187 -19.47 -7.13 -23.16
C LYS A 187 -19.51 -7.19 -21.63
N TRP A 188 -19.62 -6.04 -20.97
CA TRP A 188 -19.67 -5.96 -19.51
C TRP A 188 -21.09 -6.03 -18.94
N LYS A 189 -22.13 -6.15 -19.79
CA LYS A 189 -23.55 -6.18 -19.43
C LYS A 189 -23.91 -4.99 -18.51
N LEU A 190 -23.57 -3.78 -18.96
CA LEU A 190 -23.84 -2.55 -18.22
C LEU A 190 -25.33 -2.21 -18.24
N THR A 191 -25.80 -1.50 -17.21
CA THR A 191 -27.17 -0.96 -17.17
C THR A 191 -27.35 0.11 -18.26
N PRO A 192 -28.58 0.31 -18.77
CA PRO A 192 -28.84 1.32 -19.81
C PRO A 192 -28.38 2.72 -19.39
N ASP A 193 -28.56 3.11 -18.13
CA ASP A 193 -28.13 4.40 -17.60
C ASP A 193 -26.60 4.56 -17.65
N THR A 194 -25.86 3.51 -17.28
CA THR A 194 -24.39 3.51 -17.33
C THR A 194 -23.88 3.53 -18.77
N ARG A 195 -24.59 2.89 -19.71
CA ARG A 195 -24.28 2.94 -21.15
C ARG A 195 -24.39 4.36 -21.68
N VAL A 196 -25.50 5.06 -21.40
CA VAL A 196 -25.69 6.45 -21.86
C VAL A 196 -24.62 7.37 -21.27
N GLY A 197 -24.32 7.21 -19.98
CA GLY A 197 -23.23 7.95 -19.34
C GLY A 197 -21.85 7.67 -19.97
N LEU A 198 -21.58 6.42 -20.37
CA LEU A 198 -20.33 6.03 -21.04
C LEU A 198 -20.24 6.59 -22.47
N GLU A 199 -21.35 6.64 -23.20
CA GLU A 199 -21.44 7.28 -24.52
C GLU A 199 -21.10 8.76 -24.42
N GLU A 200 -21.68 9.47 -23.44
CA GLU A 200 -21.39 10.89 -23.20
C GLU A 200 -19.94 11.11 -22.77
N LEU A 201 -19.38 10.25 -21.92
CA LEU A 201 -17.97 10.31 -21.52
C LEU A 201 -17.04 10.17 -22.72
N ILE A 202 -17.25 9.14 -23.56
CA ILE A 202 -16.41 8.89 -24.74
C ILE A 202 -16.52 10.06 -25.73
N HIS A 203 -17.72 10.58 -25.94
CA HIS A 203 -17.96 11.74 -26.81
C HIS A 203 -17.19 12.98 -26.32
N GLN A 204 -17.27 13.29 -25.02
CA GLN A 204 -16.54 14.42 -24.44
C GLN A 204 -15.03 14.22 -24.49
N LEU A 205 -14.52 13.02 -24.22
CA LEU A 205 -13.09 12.72 -24.31
C LEU A 205 -12.57 12.85 -25.74
N ALA A 206 -13.33 12.36 -26.73
CA ALA A 206 -13.00 12.51 -28.14
C ALA A 206 -13.05 14.00 -28.55
N ALA A 207 -13.98 14.79 -28.02
CA ALA A 207 -14.00 16.25 -28.23
C ALA A 207 -12.75 16.95 -27.68
N GLU A 208 -12.24 16.54 -26.53
CA GLU A 208 -11.03 17.10 -25.92
C GLU A 208 -9.73 16.66 -26.63
N ASP A 209 -9.64 15.40 -27.11
CA ASP A 209 -8.49 14.94 -27.91
C ASP A 209 -8.44 15.64 -29.29
N ARG A 210 -9.60 16.02 -29.84
CA ARG A 210 -9.72 16.79 -31.10
C ARG A 210 -9.21 18.23 -31.02
N ARG A 211 -9.10 18.83 -29.84
CA ARG A 211 -8.65 20.23 -29.71
C ARG A 211 -7.21 20.40 -30.19
N ARG A 212 -6.86 21.60 -30.65
CA ARG A 212 -5.52 21.92 -31.15
C ARG A 212 -4.49 21.68 -30.03
N GLY A 213 -3.62 20.68 -30.20
CA GLY A 213 -2.67 20.25 -29.16
C GLY A 213 -3.20 19.22 -28.15
N GLY A 214 -4.33 18.55 -28.46
CA GLY A 214 -5.03 17.47 -27.76
C GLY A 214 -4.54 17.07 -26.37
N LEU A 215 -5.44 17.10 -25.37
CA LEU A 215 -5.10 16.80 -23.99
C LEU A 215 -4.57 15.35 -23.83
N PRO A 216 -3.30 15.16 -23.41
CA PRO A 216 -2.73 13.83 -23.22
C PRO A 216 -3.55 12.93 -22.27
N PRO A 217 -4.13 13.43 -21.15
CA PRO A 217 -4.97 12.61 -20.28
C PRO A 217 -6.21 12.06 -20.98
N ALA A 218 -6.89 12.84 -21.82
CA ALA A 218 -8.07 12.39 -22.57
C ALA A 218 -7.72 11.26 -23.53
N ARG A 219 -6.60 11.40 -24.25
CA ARG A 219 -6.08 10.37 -25.15
C ARG A 219 -5.72 9.07 -24.43
N MET A 220 -5.07 9.18 -23.27
CA MET A 220 -4.71 8.01 -22.46
C MET A 220 -5.96 7.34 -21.88
N LEU A 221 -6.96 8.10 -21.46
CA LEU A 221 -8.22 7.57 -20.95
C LEU A 221 -8.98 6.78 -22.03
N LEU A 222 -9.11 7.34 -23.25
CA LEU A 222 -9.67 6.61 -24.40
C LEU A 222 -8.89 5.34 -24.72
N SER A 223 -7.55 5.41 -24.68
CA SER A 223 -6.69 4.24 -24.90
C SER A 223 -6.87 3.18 -23.81
N ASN A 224 -7.09 3.57 -22.55
CA ASN A 224 -7.36 2.65 -21.46
C ASN A 224 -8.74 1.98 -21.60
N LEU A 225 -9.77 2.72 -22.04
CA LEU A 225 -11.10 2.13 -22.33
C LEU A 225 -11.05 1.15 -23.51
N GLU A 226 -10.30 1.49 -24.56
CA GLU A 226 -10.00 0.57 -25.67
C GLU A 226 -9.25 -0.67 -25.16
N GLN A 227 -8.27 -0.48 -24.28
CA GLN A 227 -7.56 -1.60 -23.66
C GLN A 227 -8.55 -2.50 -22.92
N VAL A 228 -9.41 -1.97 -22.05
CA VAL A 228 -10.45 -2.73 -21.33
C VAL A 228 -11.35 -3.52 -22.28
N LEU A 229 -11.73 -2.95 -23.42
CA LEU A 229 -12.50 -3.67 -24.45
C LEU A 229 -11.69 -4.81 -25.09
N SER A 230 -10.41 -4.56 -25.40
CA SER A 230 -9.52 -5.53 -26.02
C SER A 230 -9.19 -6.70 -25.08
N GLU A 231 -8.97 -6.42 -23.80
CA GLU A 231 -8.71 -7.42 -22.76
C GLU A 231 -9.86 -8.42 -22.71
N ALA A 232 -11.10 -7.94 -22.80
CA ALA A 232 -12.29 -8.79 -22.76
C ALA A 232 -12.40 -9.79 -23.93
N ARG A 233 -11.61 -9.63 -25.00
CA ARG A 233 -11.58 -10.53 -26.17
C ARG A 233 -10.46 -11.58 -26.07
N ASN A 234 -9.47 -11.36 -25.21
CA ASN A 234 -8.26 -12.17 -25.17
C ASN A 234 -8.39 -13.29 -24.14
N ASP A 235 -8.10 -14.51 -24.58
CA ASP A 235 -7.92 -15.66 -23.70
C ASP A 235 -6.44 -15.83 -23.38
N TYR A 236 -6.10 -15.86 -22.09
CA TYR A 236 -4.73 -15.88 -21.61
C TYR A 236 -4.27 -17.28 -21.22
N TYR A 237 -3.01 -17.60 -21.50
CA TYR A 237 -2.36 -18.84 -21.10
C TYR A 237 -0.87 -18.65 -20.80
N GLN A 238 -0.28 -19.61 -20.09
CA GLN A 238 1.14 -19.64 -19.78
C GLN A 238 1.74 -20.98 -20.18
N LEU A 239 2.99 -20.93 -20.67
CA LEU A 239 3.77 -22.11 -21.03
C LEU A 239 4.69 -22.50 -19.86
N HIS A 240 4.59 -23.75 -19.41
CA HIS A 240 5.42 -24.30 -18.33
C HIS A 240 6.40 -25.36 -18.84
N PHE A 241 7.31 -24.96 -19.74
CA PHE A 241 8.33 -25.86 -20.31
C PHE A 241 9.12 -26.62 -19.24
N GLY A 242 9.61 -25.93 -18.20
CA GLY A 242 10.41 -26.57 -17.15
C GLY A 242 9.65 -27.66 -16.39
N ARG A 243 8.41 -27.40 -15.97
CA ARG A 243 7.59 -28.41 -15.26
C ARG A 243 7.18 -29.55 -16.17
N TRP A 244 6.87 -29.26 -17.44
CA TRP A 244 6.57 -30.27 -18.44
C TRP A 244 7.78 -31.21 -18.65
N LEU A 245 8.99 -30.65 -18.76
CA LEU A 245 10.23 -31.39 -18.91
C LEU A 245 10.54 -32.25 -17.68
N ILE A 246 10.50 -31.66 -16.48
CA ILE A 246 10.77 -32.37 -15.20
C ILE A 246 9.74 -33.47 -14.95
N SER A 247 8.48 -33.26 -15.34
CA SER A 247 7.42 -34.25 -15.19
C SER A 247 7.36 -35.29 -16.31
N LEU A 248 8.33 -35.29 -17.24
CA LEU A 248 8.40 -36.18 -18.40
C LEU A 248 7.06 -36.20 -19.18
N GLY A 249 6.46 -35.03 -19.36
CA GLY A 249 5.21 -34.87 -20.10
C GLY A 249 3.92 -35.23 -19.35
N ARG A 250 3.98 -35.59 -18.06
CA ARG A 250 2.78 -35.89 -17.25
C ARG A 250 1.94 -34.65 -16.94
N GLN A 251 2.57 -33.48 -16.84
CA GLN A 251 1.86 -32.21 -16.64
C GLN A 251 1.60 -31.52 -17.97
N ARG A 252 0.50 -30.78 -18.09
CA ARG A 252 0.17 -30.04 -19.32
C ARG A 252 1.17 -28.90 -19.52
N LEU A 253 1.64 -28.74 -20.77
CA LEU A 253 2.53 -27.64 -21.16
C LEU A 253 1.83 -26.28 -21.07
N VAL A 254 0.56 -26.24 -21.48
CA VAL A 254 -0.28 -25.04 -21.52
C VAL A 254 -1.17 -24.99 -20.28
N GLN A 255 -1.05 -23.90 -19.51
CA GLN A 255 -1.91 -23.61 -18.38
C GLN A 255 -2.81 -22.41 -18.72
N PRO A 256 -4.15 -22.57 -18.77
CA PRO A 256 -5.06 -21.45 -19.00
C PRO A 256 -5.10 -20.52 -17.77
N LEU A 257 -5.25 -19.22 -18.02
CA LEU A 257 -5.32 -18.16 -17.00
C LEU A 257 -6.69 -17.46 -17.05
N PRO A 258 -7.75 -18.07 -16.48
CA PRO A 258 -9.13 -17.57 -16.62
C PRO A 258 -9.34 -16.18 -16.00
N PHE A 259 -8.61 -15.85 -14.94
CA PHE A 259 -8.79 -14.60 -14.19
C PHE A 259 -8.03 -13.41 -14.79
N GLN A 260 -7.01 -13.66 -15.62
CA GLN A 260 -6.09 -12.61 -16.09
C GLN A 260 -6.80 -11.51 -16.87
N MET A 261 -7.82 -11.90 -17.65
CA MET A 261 -8.67 -10.99 -18.41
C MET A 261 -9.32 -9.94 -17.51
N LEU A 262 -9.95 -10.37 -16.41
CA LEU A 262 -10.65 -9.52 -15.47
C LEU A 262 -9.67 -8.61 -14.71
N LEU A 263 -8.52 -9.16 -14.31
CA LEU A 263 -7.49 -8.42 -13.58
C LEU A 263 -6.86 -7.30 -14.42
N LYS A 264 -6.56 -7.57 -15.70
CA LYS A 264 -6.05 -6.57 -16.63
C LYS A 264 -7.09 -5.50 -16.96
N ALA A 265 -8.35 -5.89 -17.14
CA ALA A 265 -9.46 -4.96 -17.32
C ALA A 265 -9.61 -4.02 -16.11
N LEU A 266 -9.61 -4.55 -14.88
CA LEU A 266 -9.70 -3.73 -13.67
C LEU A 266 -8.53 -2.74 -13.56
N ARG A 267 -7.30 -3.16 -13.88
CA ARG A 267 -6.15 -2.24 -13.91
C ARG A 267 -6.30 -1.13 -14.96
N GLY A 268 -6.83 -1.46 -16.13
CA GLY A 268 -7.15 -0.47 -17.16
C GLY A 268 -8.16 0.57 -16.67
N ILE A 269 -9.18 0.13 -15.93
CA ILE A 269 -10.20 1.01 -15.33
C ILE A 269 -9.61 1.88 -14.22
N ASP A 270 -8.80 1.32 -13.30
CA ASP A 270 -8.12 2.10 -12.25
C ASP A 270 -7.23 3.19 -12.83
N THR A 271 -6.50 2.84 -13.91
CA THR A 271 -5.65 3.79 -14.63
C THR A 271 -6.52 4.87 -15.28
N ALA A 272 -7.64 4.51 -15.92
CA ALA A 272 -8.58 5.47 -16.49
C ALA A 272 -9.18 6.39 -15.42
N ARG A 273 -9.54 5.86 -14.25
CA ARG A 273 -10.07 6.62 -13.11
C ARG A 273 -9.07 7.66 -12.59
N THR A 274 -7.81 7.27 -12.50
CA THR A 274 -6.71 8.18 -12.09
C THR A 274 -6.50 9.27 -13.14
N ARG A 275 -6.58 8.95 -14.43
CA ARG A 275 -6.44 9.93 -15.53
C ARG A 275 -7.63 10.88 -15.63
N LEU A 276 -8.83 10.44 -15.27
CA LEU A 276 -10.01 11.31 -15.21
C LEU A 276 -9.76 12.50 -14.28
N ASP A 277 -9.02 12.30 -13.18
CA ASP A 277 -8.74 13.34 -12.19
C ASP A 277 -7.76 14.41 -12.67
N GLU A 278 -6.97 14.07 -13.68
CA GLU A 278 -6.03 14.99 -14.33
C GLU A 278 -6.75 15.94 -15.30
N MET A 279 -8.03 15.68 -15.62
CA MET A 279 -8.80 16.50 -16.54
C MET A 279 -9.10 17.90 -15.98
N PRO A 280 -9.19 18.93 -16.84
CA PRO A 280 -9.55 20.30 -16.44
C PRO A 280 -11.08 20.52 -16.44
N TRP A 281 -11.86 19.53 -16.00
CA TRP A 281 -13.33 19.59 -15.99
C TRP A 281 -13.89 20.09 -14.65
N SER A 282 -15.19 20.41 -14.62
CA SER A 282 -15.86 20.81 -13.39
C SER A 282 -15.93 19.66 -12.38
N ILE A 283 -16.07 19.96 -11.08
CA ILE A 283 -16.21 18.93 -10.04
C ILE A 283 -17.42 18.03 -10.32
N ALA A 284 -18.54 18.63 -10.73
CA ALA A 284 -19.76 17.90 -11.02
C ALA A 284 -19.57 16.88 -12.16
N ASP A 285 -18.85 17.27 -13.22
CA ASP A 285 -18.57 16.36 -14.34
C ASP A 285 -17.59 15.25 -13.93
N LEU A 286 -16.55 15.59 -13.15
CA LEU A 286 -15.59 14.60 -12.64
C LEU A 286 -16.23 13.58 -11.69
N GLU A 287 -17.15 14.02 -10.82
CA GLU A 287 -17.92 13.12 -9.96
C GLU A 287 -18.88 12.26 -10.79
N ARG A 288 -19.64 12.87 -11.71
CA ARG A 288 -20.59 12.17 -12.58
C ARG A 288 -19.92 11.08 -13.42
N PHE A 289 -18.82 11.40 -14.11
CA PHE A 289 -18.07 10.43 -14.90
C PHE A 289 -17.25 9.46 -14.05
N GLY A 290 -16.82 9.90 -12.87
CA GLY A 290 -16.23 9.04 -11.85
C GLY A 290 -17.19 7.92 -11.47
N GLU A 291 -18.43 8.24 -11.13
CA GLU A 291 -19.47 7.25 -10.79
C GLU A 291 -19.72 6.25 -11.92
N ILE A 292 -19.66 6.67 -13.19
CA ILE A 292 -19.83 5.78 -14.34
C ILE A 292 -18.67 4.76 -14.41
N LEU A 293 -17.42 5.21 -14.23
CA LEU A 293 -16.26 4.33 -14.17
C LEU A 293 -16.29 3.44 -12.93
N ASP A 294 -16.74 3.95 -11.78
CA ASP A 294 -16.85 3.19 -10.53
C ASP A 294 -17.93 2.09 -10.67
N ARG A 295 -19.04 2.36 -11.37
CA ARG A 295 -20.06 1.32 -11.71
C ARG A 295 -19.52 0.28 -12.67
N LEU A 296 -18.76 0.69 -13.68
CA LEU A 296 -18.07 -0.25 -14.58
C LEU A 296 -17.09 -1.13 -13.80
N GLN A 297 -16.26 -0.53 -12.93
CA GLN A 297 -15.34 -1.23 -12.05
C GLN A 297 -16.08 -2.23 -11.15
N ALA A 298 -17.13 -1.80 -10.46
CA ALA A 298 -17.93 -2.66 -9.58
C ALA A 298 -18.52 -3.87 -10.32
N GLN A 299 -18.94 -3.71 -11.58
CA GLN A 299 -19.45 -4.81 -12.39
C GLN A 299 -18.35 -5.82 -12.75
N VAL A 300 -17.14 -5.36 -13.07
CA VAL A 300 -16.00 -6.25 -13.35
C VAL A 300 -15.52 -6.93 -12.06
N THR A 301 -15.45 -6.19 -10.94
CA THR A 301 -15.09 -6.73 -9.63
C THR A 301 -16.09 -7.80 -9.21
N ARG A 302 -17.40 -7.56 -9.33
CA ARG A 302 -18.42 -8.57 -9.00
C ARG A 302 -18.22 -9.88 -9.77
N ARG A 303 -17.93 -9.81 -11.08
CA ARG A 303 -17.62 -11.01 -11.89
C ARG A 303 -16.34 -11.70 -11.43
N LEU A 304 -15.33 -10.95 -11.00
CA LEU A 304 -14.10 -11.49 -10.46
C LEU A 304 -14.37 -12.23 -9.14
N GLU A 305 -15.11 -11.60 -8.22
CA GLU A 305 -15.52 -12.18 -6.94
C GLU A 305 -16.32 -13.46 -7.12
N GLU A 306 -17.32 -13.47 -8.02
CA GLU A 306 -18.14 -14.64 -8.33
C GLU A 306 -17.31 -15.85 -8.76
N GLN A 307 -16.17 -15.63 -9.43
CA GLN A 307 -15.28 -16.71 -9.88
C GLN A 307 -14.20 -17.07 -8.84
N ILE A 308 -13.62 -16.09 -8.15
CA ILE A 308 -12.51 -16.30 -7.21
C ILE A 308 -12.99 -16.83 -5.86
N LEU A 309 -14.11 -16.32 -5.34
CA LEU A 309 -14.57 -16.62 -3.98
C LEU A 309 -14.86 -18.12 -3.75
N PRO A 310 -15.49 -18.86 -4.69
CA PRO A 310 -15.66 -20.31 -4.57
C PRO A 310 -14.32 -21.06 -4.59
N CYS A 311 -13.40 -20.70 -5.49
CA CYS A 311 -12.08 -21.30 -5.61
C CYS A 311 -11.24 -21.08 -4.33
N LEU A 312 -11.28 -19.86 -3.78
CA LEU A 312 -10.61 -19.52 -2.53
C LEU A 312 -11.21 -20.29 -1.35
N GLY A 313 -12.54 -20.38 -1.26
CA GLY A 313 -13.22 -21.16 -0.23
C GLY A 313 -12.93 -22.65 -0.33
N GLN A 314 -12.80 -23.21 -1.53
CA GLN A 314 -12.33 -24.58 -1.73
C GLN A 314 -10.88 -24.74 -1.29
N ALA A 315 -9.99 -23.82 -1.65
CA ALA A 315 -8.59 -23.86 -1.25
C ALA A 315 -8.40 -23.81 0.27
N MET A 316 -9.18 -22.97 0.97
CA MET A 316 -9.17 -22.92 2.45
C MET A 316 -9.64 -24.24 3.06
N ARG A 317 -10.71 -24.86 2.52
CA ARG A 317 -11.23 -26.14 3.02
C ARG A 317 -10.24 -27.29 2.82
N GLU A 318 -9.65 -27.40 1.63
CA GLU A 318 -8.65 -28.44 1.32
C GLU A 318 -7.36 -28.27 2.13
N ALA A 319 -7.02 -27.03 2.50
CA ALA A 319 -5.87 -26.73 3.35
C ALA A 319 -6.10 -26.98 4.86
N ASP A 320 -7.31 -27.39 5.26
CA ASP A 320 -7.74 -27.59 6.65
C ASP A 320 -7.88 -26.29 7.49
N PHE A 321 -8.22 -25.16 6.84
CA PHE A 321 -8.70 -23.95 7.53
C PHE A 321 -10.20 -24.04 7.81
N LEU A 322 -10.60 -25.05 8.58
CA LEU A 322 -12.00 -25.32 8.93
C LEU A 322 -12.37 -24.67 10.27
N PRO A 323 -13.40 -23.79 10.30
CA PRO A 323 -13.84 -23.17 11.54
C PRO A 323 -14.69 -24.15 12.39
N ARG A 324 -14.43 -24.19 13.70
CA ARG A 324 -15.16 -25.04 14.67
C ARG A 324 -16.19 -24.25 15.45
N ASN A 325 -15.83 -23.04 15.88
CA ASN A 325 -16.64 -22.20 16.75
C ASN A 325 -17.21 -20.96 16.03
N HIS A 326 -18.21 -20.30 16.63
CA HIS A 326 -18.80 -19.06 16.09
C HIS A 326 -17.73 -18.01 15.75
N ARG A 327 -16.82 -17.73 16.69
CA ARG A 327 -15.69 -16.80 16.49
C ARG A 327 -14.77 -17.21 15.34
N GLU A 328 -14.50 -18.51 15.20
CA GLU A 328 -13.68 -19.03 14.11
C GLU A 328 -14.39 -18.92 12.75
N ARG A 329 -15.72 -19.03 12.69
CA ARG A 329 -16.50 -18.79 11.46
C ARG A 329 -16.38 -17.33 11.01
N VAL A 330 -16.52 -16.39 11.93
CA VAL A 330 -16.29 -14.96 11.67
C VAL A 330 -14.84 -14.73 11.19
N ALA A 331 -13.87 -15.35 11.86
CA ALA A 331 -12.46 -15.21 11.51
C ALA A 331 -12.10 -15.84 10.15
N ALA A 332 -12.70 -16.99 9.79
CA ALA A 332 -12.57 -17.63 8.48
C ALA A 332 -13.15 -16.75 7.37
N HIS A 333 -14.34 -16.19 7.61
CA HIS A 333 -14.97 -15.27 6.67
C HIS A 333 -14.12 -14.02 6.47
N LYS A 334 -13.63 -13.43 7.56
CA LYS A 334 -12.72 -12.29 7.52
C LYS A 334 -11.44 -12.61 6.74
N MET A 335 -10.79 -13.73 7.02
CA MET A 335 -9.59 -14.17 6.29
C MET A 335 -9.86 -14.27 4.79
N LYS A 336 -10.96 -14.90 4.40
CA LYS A 336 -11.36 -15.04 3.00
C LYS A 336 -11.52 -13.69 2.31
N LEU A 337 -12.18 -12.73 2.96
CA LEU A 337 -12.36 -11.38 2.41
C LEU A 337 -11.06 -10.56 2.40
N GLU A 338 -10.20 -10.68 3.41
CA GLU A 338 -8.88 -10.01 3.39
C GLU A 338 -8.00 -10.54 2.25
N LEU A 339 -8.06 -11.84 1.94
CA LEU A 339 -7.35 -12.41 0.78
C LEU A 339 -7.90 -11.88 -0.54
N LEU A 340 -9.23 -11.74 -0.63
CA LEU A 340 -9.89 -11.16 -1.80
C LEU A 340 -9.49 -9.69 -2.00
N ASP A 341 -9.47 -8.87 -0.94
CA ASP A 341 -9.04 -7.46 -1.03
C ASP A 341 -7.62 -7.34 -1.59
N ILE A 342 -6.71 -8.23 -1.17
CA ILE A 342 -5.33 -8.21 -1.68
C ILE A 342 -5.33 -8.52 -3.17
N ILE A 343 -6.12 -9.49 -3.63
CA ILE A 343 -6.28 -9.80 -5.05
C ILE A 343 -6.88 -8.61 -5.81
N GLU A 344 -7.89 -7.95 -5.25
CA GLU A 344 -8.51 -6.79 -5.88
C GLU A 344 -7.59 -5.58 -5.91
N GLN A 345 -6.78 -5.34 -4.89
CA GLN A 345 -5.91 -4.16 -4.87
C GLN A 345 -4.61 -4.39 -5.65
N ARG A 346 -3.96 -5.55 -5.46
CA ARG A 346 -2.65 -5.85 -6.03
C ARG A 346 -2.72 -6.61 -7.35
N ARG A 347 -3.86 -7.20 -7.68
CA ARG A 347 -4.07 -8.10 -8.83
C ARG A 347 -3.30 -9.43 -8.75
N ASN A 348 -2.66 -9.69 -7.62
CA ASN A 348 -2.00 -10.95 -7.31
C ASN A 348 -2.09 -11.25 -5.81
N LEU A 349 -1.82 -12.49 -5.43
CA LEU A 349 -1.75 -12.94 -4.04
C LEU A 349 -0.46 -13.71 -3.83
N LYS A 350 0.42 -13.21 -2.97
CA LYS A 350 1.67 -13.91 -2.60
C LYS A 350 1.50 -14.79 -1.38
N PHE A 351 2.38 -15.79 -1.24
CA PHE A 351 2.47 -16.59 -0.03
C PHE A 351 2.69 -15.78 1.24
N THR A 352 3.55 -14.76 1.20
CA THR A 352 3.82 -13.86 2.32
C THR A 352 2.59 -13.09 2.76
N ASP A 353 1.75 -12.65 1.82
CA ASP A 353 0.48 -11.97 2.14
C ASP A 353 -0.49 -12.92 2.87
N VAL A 354 -0.59 -14.19 2.45
CA VAL A 354 -1.40 -15.21 3.14
C VAL A 354 -0.87 -15.47 4.54
N ARG A 355 0.45 -15.64 4.66
CA ARG A 355 1.13 -15.84 5.95
C ARG A 355 0.83 -14.71 6.92
N ASP A 356 0.93 -13.46 6.47
CA ASP A 356 0.67 -12.27 7.27
C ASP A 356 -0.79 -12.16 7.70
N ILE A 357 -1.75 -12.61 6.87
CA ILE A 357 -3.16 -12.72 7.23
C ILE A 357 -3.35 -13.79 8.31
N VAL A 358 -2.77 -14.98 8.13
CA VAL A 358 -2.86 -16.07 9.12
C VAL A 358 -2.27 -15.64 10.46
N ALA A 359 -1.12 -14.97 10.46
CA ALA A 359 -0.42 -14.52 11.67
C ALA A 359 -1.25 -13.53 12.52
N ARG A 360 -2.18 -12.77 11.92
CA ARG A 360 -3.05 -11.80 12.61
C ARG A 360 -4.49 -12.29 12.83
N ASN A 361 -4.83 -13.48 12.34
CA ASN A 361 -6.15 -14.07 12.46
C ASN A 361 -6.24 -14.97 13.72
N ILE A 362 -7.45 -15.39 14.10
CA ILE A 362 -7.66 -16.40 15.15
C ILE A 362 -7.30 -17.81 14.63
N LEU A 363 -7.50 -18.06 13.33
CA LEU A 363 -7.19 -19.33 12.64
C LEU A 363 -5.70 -19.51 12.35
N ARG A 364 -4.86 -19.25 13.36
CA ARG A 364 -3.41 -19.47 13.34
C ARG A 364 -3.09 -20.96 13.18
N LEU A 365 -1.81 -21.25 12.92
CA LEU A 365 -1.35 -22.62 12.79
C LEU A 365 -1.41 -23.32 14.16
N PRO A 366 -2.04 -24.50 14.25
CA PRO A 366 -1.91 -25.35 15.43
C PRO A 366 -0.48 -25.91 15.50
N ASP A 367 -0.12 -26.48 16.65
CA ASP A 367 1.16 -27.17 16.81
C ASP A 367 1.25 -28.33 15.79
N PRO A 368 2.29 -28.38 14.94
CA PRO A 368 2.37 -29.33 13.83
C PRO A 368 2.63 -30.75 14.32
N THR A 369 1.95 -31.72 13.74
CA THR A 369 2.22 -33.14 13.98
C THR A 369 3.43 -33.63 13.16
N LEU A 370 4.08 -34.74 13.58
CA LEU A 370 5.21 -35.33 12.85
C LEU A 370 4.86 -35.68 11.39
N ALA A 371 3.62 -36.11 11.12
CA ALA A 371 3.16 -36.38 9.77
C ALA A 371 3.01 -35.10 8.93
N GLU A 372 2.56 -34.00 9.54
CA GLU A 372 2.44 -32.69 8.89
C GLU A 372 3.78 -32.02 8.64
N PHE A 373 4.83 -32.37 9.37
CA PHE A 373 6.18 -31.90 9.06
C PHE A 373 6.64 -32.38 7.67
N PHE A 374 6.42 -33.64 7.32
CA PHE A 374 6.81 -34.19 6.02
C PHE A 374 5.82 -33.87 4.89
N ARG A 375 4.53 -33.76 5.19
CA ARG A 375 3.49 -33.47 4.19
C ARG A 375 3.25 -31.97 3.97
N GLY A 376 3.72 -31.12 4.88
CA GLY A 376 3.46 -29.69 4.92
C GLY A 376 2.33 -29.32 5.89
N ASP A 377 2.55 -28.23 6.63
CA ASP A 377 1.54 -27.60 7.50
C ASP A 377 0.35 -27.03 6.70
N ARG A 378 -0.67 -26.50 7.41
CA ARG A 378 -1.85 -25.91 6.77
C ARG A 378 -1.50 -24.83 5.74
N LEU A 379 -0.46 -24.04 6.01
CA LEU A 379 -0.03 -22.96 5.12
C LEU A 379 0.66 -23.49 3.84
N ALA A 380 1.47 -24.55 3.96
CA ALA A 380 2.06 -25.25 2.82
C ALA A 380 1.01 -25.97 1.96
N ARG A 381 0.00 -26.58 2.60
CA ARG A 381 -1.16 -27.16 1.90
C ARG A 381 -1.95 -26.08 1.15
N PHE A 382 -2.20 -24.94 1.79
CA PHE A 382 -2.84 -23.80 1.15
C PHE A 382 -2.03 -23.29 -0.04
N ASP A 383 -0.70 -23.15 0.06
CA ASP A 383 0.13 -22.76 -1.09
C ASP A 383 -0.06 -23.72 -2.27
N HIS A 384 -0.12 -25.02 -2.00
CA HIS A 384 -0.26 -25.99 -3.06
C HIS A 384 -1.63 -25.96 -3.71
N THR A 385 -2.69 -25.89 -2.91
CA THR A 385 -4.07 -25.85 -3.42
C THR A 385 -4.38 -24.50 -4.08
N ALA A 386 -4.00 -23.38 -3.49
CA ALA A 386 -4.21 -22.05 -4.06
C ALA A 386 -3.49 -21.89 -5.41
N ALA A 387 -2.27 -22.44 -5.55
CA ALA A 387 -1.55 -22.42 -6.82
C ALA A 387 -2.24 -23.20 -7.94
N ARG A 388 -3.04 -24.21 -7.60
CA ARG A 388 -3.84 -24.99 -8.55
C ARG A 388 -5.19 -24.33 -8.82
N ALA A 389 -5.84 -23.81 -7.79
CA ALA A 389 -7.18 -23.22 -7.85
C ALA A 389 -7.20 -21.81 -8.47
N LEU A 390 -6.12 -21.04 -8.31
CA LEU A 390 -6.02 -19.64 -8.72
C LEU A 390 -4.82 -19.40 -9.66
N PRO A 391 -4.78 -20.06 -10.85
CA PRO A 391 -3.70 -19.89 -11.81
C PRO A 391 -3.54 -18.43 -12.26
N GLY A 392 -2.30 -17.93 -12.27
CA GLY A 392 -1.96 -16.55 -12.64
C GLY A 392 -2.20 -15.51 -11.55
N VAL A 393 -3.10 -15.78 -10.59
CA VAL A 393 -3.39 -14.87 -9.47
C VAL A 393 -2.51 -15.19 -8.27
N TYR A 394 -2.42 -16.47 -7.89
CA TYR A 394 -1.63 -16.90 -6.74
C TYR A 394 -0.17 -17.15 -7.12
N GLN A 395 0.72 -16.41 -6.48
CA GLN A 395 2.16 -16.60 -6.59
C GLN A 395 2.65 -17.46 -5.43
N ARG A 396 3.21 -18.60 -5.80
CA ARG A 396 3.78 -19.55 -4.85
C ARG A 396 4.93 -18.90 -4.10
N GLY A 397 5.02 -19.17 -2.80
CA GLY A 397 6.13 -18.68 -1.99
C GLY A 397 7.48 -19.19 -2.49
N GLU A 398 8.48 -18.33 -2.36
CA GLU A 398 9.85 -18.58 -2.76
C GLU A 398 10.47 -19.70 -1.91
N ILE A 399 11.45 -20.41 -2.47
CA ILE A 399 12.04 -21.60 -1.84
C ILE A 399 12.66 -21.26 -0.47
N TYR A 400 13.31 -20.10 -0.34
CA TYR A 400 13.97 -19.70 0.90
C TYR A 400 12.96 -19.35 2.01
N ILE A 401 11.82 -18.72 1.70
CA ILE A 401 10.77 -18.40 2.68
C ILE A 401 10.08 -19.68 3.15
N LYS A 402 9.66 -20.52 2.21
CA LYS A 402 9.00 -21.80 2.52
C LYS A 402 9.92 -22.76 3.24
N GLY A 403 11.14 -22.89 2.75
CA GLY A 403 12.17 -23.75 3.34
C GLY A 403 12.46 -23.31 4.77
N LEU A 404 12.62 -22.01 5.01
CA LEU A 404 12.86 -21.50 6.36
C LEU A 404 11.65 -21.70 7.28
N GLN A 405 10.42 -21.49 6.80
CA GLN A 405 9.22 -21.79 7.57
C GLN A 405 9.14 -23.26 7.97
N GLN A 406 9.34 -24.17 7.01
CA GLN A 406 9.29 -25.62 7.26
C GLN A 406 10.43 -26.07 8.18
N ALA A 407 11.65 -25.55 7.98
CA ALA A 407 12.80 -25.87 8.83
C ALA A 407 12.67 -25.33 10.25
N SER A 408 12.00 -24.19 10.45
CA SER A 408 11.77 -23.60 11.77
C SER A 408 10.52 -24.12 12.48
N ALA A 409 9.62 -24.80 11.77
CA ALA A 409 8.38 -25.34 12.32
C ALA A 409 8.58 -26.28 13.53
N PRO A 410 9.55 -27.22 13.55
CA PRO A 410 9.79 -28.05 14.72
C PRO A 410 10.18 -27.25 15.96
N LEU A 411 11.00 -26.21 15.78
CA LEU A 411 11.52 -25.39 16.87
C LEU A 411 10.47 -24.45 17.45
N PHE A 412 9.57 -23.89 16.63
CA PHE A 412 8.59 -22.90 17.10
C PHE A 412 7.18 -23.46 17.31
N GLY A 413 6.84 -24.52 16.59
CA GLY A 413 5.52 -25.13 16.60
C GLY A 413 5.37 -26.26 17.61
N THR A 414 6.43 -26.99 17.98
CA THR A 414 6.30 -28.10 18.94
C THR A 414 6.63 -27.68 20.38
N PRO A 415 5.99 -28.26 21.41
CA PRO A 415 6.27 -27.91 22.80
C PRO A 415 7.74 -28.19 23.19
N LEU A 416 8.30 -29.33 22.76
CA LEU A 416 9.71 -29.65 22.98
C LEU A 416 10.65 -28.70 22.22
N GLY A 417 10.32 -28.37 20.97
CA GLY A 417 11.08 -27.39 20.19
C GLY A 417 11.10 -26.01 20.83
N ARG A 418 9.98 -25.56 21.43
CA ARG A 418 9.90 -24.30 22.17
C ARG A 418 10.80 -24.32 23.41
N ILE A 419 10.84 -25.44 24.14
CA ILE A 419 11.75 -25.61 25.28
C ILE A 419 13.20 -25.58 24.81
N ILE A 420 13.55 -26.33 23.76
CA ILE A 420 14.91 -26.38 23.20
C ILE A 420 15.32 -24.99 22.69
N SER A 421 14.47 -24.29 21.95
CA SER A 421 14.80 -22.97 21.42
C SER A 421 15.00 -21.95 22.55
N ARG A 422 14.07 -21.89 23.50
CA ARG A 422 14.06 -20.93 24.61
C ARG A 422 15.20 -21.16 25.62
N TYR A 423 15.41 -22.41 26.04
CA TYR A 423 16.32 -22.73 27.14
C TYR A 423 17.69 -23.27 26.71
N LEU A 424 17.83 -23.78 25.47
CA LEU A 424 19.10 -24.32 24.96
C LEU A 424 19.70 -23.44 23.85
N LEU A 425 19.01 -23.30 22.71
CA LEU A 425 19.59 -22.64 21.53
C LEU A 425 19.85 -21.14 21.75
N VAL A 426 18.89 -20.40 22.30
CA VAL A 426 19.05 -18.95 22.52
C VAL A 426 20.18 -18.62 23.51
N PRO A 427 20.19 -19.15 24.76
CA PRO A 427 21.21 -18.79 25.73
C PRO A 427 22.59 -19.37 25.39
N PHE A 428 22.70 -20.66 25.07
CA PHE A 428 24.00 -21.30 24.85
C PHE A 428 24.53 -21.07 23.43
N GLY A 429 23.66 -21.07 22.42
CA GLY A 429 24.05 -20.70 21.06
C GLY A 429 24.47 -19.24 20.95
N GLY A 430 23.75 -18.34 21.65
CA GLY A 430 24.14 -16.93 21.77
C GLY A 430 25.49 -16.76 22.47
N ALA A 431 25.71 -17.45 23.60
CA ALA A 431 26.99 -17.45 24.31
C ALA A 431 28.15 -17.95 23.43
N TYR A 432 27.96 -19.08 22.75
CA TYR A 432 28.95 -19.63 21.82
C TYR A 432 29.33 -18.66 20.71
N LEU A 433 28.34 -18.05 20.05
CA LEU A 433 28.60 -17.09 18.97
C LEU A 433 29.39 -15.88 19.47
N VAL A 434 29.02 -15.33 20.63
CA VAL A 434 29.73 -14.18 21.22
C VAL A 434 31.18 -14.53 21.55
N LEU A 435 31.41 -15.65 22.25
CA LEU A 435 32.74 -16.08 22.66
C LEU A 435 33.61 -16.44 21.44
N LYS A 436 33.06 -17.16 20.46
CA LYS A 436 33.80 -17.56 19.27
C LYS A 436 34.17 -16.38 18.38
N SER A 437 33.29 -15.39 18.26
CA SER A 437 33.61 -14.16 17.55
C SER A 437 34.69 -13.35 18.27
N LEU A 438 34.72 -13.36 19.60
CA LEU A 438 35.79 -12.72 20.37
C LEU A 438 37.14 -13.43 20.15
N ASP A 439 37.16 -14.77 20.18
CA ASP A 439 38.37 -15.57 19.86
C ASP A 439 38.96 -15.19 18.50
N LEU A 440 38.11 -15.17 17.48
CA LEU A 440 38.55 -14.87 16.12
C LEU A 440 39.01 -13.41 15.94
N LEU A 441 38.39 -12.46 16.64
CA LEU A 441 38.83 -11.06 16.63
C LEU A 441 40.19 -10.90 17.32
N LEU A 442 40.41 -11.59 18.44
CA LEU A 442 41.70 -11.60 19.13
C LEU A 442 42.78 -12.28 18.28
N ALA A 443 42.43 -13.32 17.53
CA ALA A 443 43.35 -13.98 16.59
C ALA A 443 43.80 -13.08 15.43
N MET A 444 43.06 -12.00 15.11
CA MET A 444 43.43 -11.03 14.08
C MET A 444 44.30 -9.87 14.61
N LEU A 445 44.49 -9.74 15.92
CA LEU A 445 45.36 -8.72 16.52
C LEU A 445 46.83 -9.19 16.51
N PRO A 446 47.75 -8.46 15.85
CA PRO A 446 49.15 -8.83 15.83
C PRO A 446 49.75 -8.78 17.24
N GLY A 447 50.31 -9.90 17.71
CA GLY A 447 50.95 -10.03 19.03
C GLY A 447 50.12 -10.73 20.11
N PHE A 448 48.87 -11.14 19.83
CA PHE A 448 48.09 -11.99 20.74
C PHE A 448 48.45 -13.47 20.52
N ASN A 449 48.97 -14.14 21.57
CA ASN A 449 49.27 -15.58 21.51
C ASN A 449 47.98 -16.40 21.43
N GLN A 450 47.97 -17.43 20.58
CA GLN A 450 46.85 -18.36 20.30
C GLN A 450 46.39 -19.24 21.50
N ALA A 451 46.81 -18.93 22.74
CA ALA A 451 46.57 -19.77 23.91
C ALA A 451 45.26 -19.49 24.67
N LEU A 452 44.56 -18.39 24.35
CA LEU A 452 43.26 -18.06 24.95
C LEU A 452 42.14 -18.51 24.01
N GLU A 453 41.63 -19.72 24.22
CA GLU A 453 40.36 -20.18 23.65
C GLU A 453 39.23 -19.76 24.61
N LEU A 454 38.56 -18.63 24.37
CA LEU A 454 37.42 -18.17 25.15
C LEU A 454 36.14 -18.94 24.80
N ALA A 455 36.07 -19.58 23.63
CA ALA A 455 34.94 -20.43 23.24
C ALA A 455 35.09 -21.89 23.73
N THR A 456 35.70 -22.11 24.90
CA THR A 456 35.71 -23.45 25.51
C THR A 456 34.30 -23.87 25.93
N PHE A 457 34.06 -25.18 26.00
CA PHE A 457 32.76 -25.72 26.41
C PHE A 457 32.32 -25.19 27.80
N THR A 458 33.26 -25.01 28.72
CA THR A 458 33.02 -24.48 30.07
C THR A 458 32.57 -23.01 30.04
N ASP A 459 33.24 -22.17 29.25
CA ASP A 459 32.91 -20.74 29.16
C ASP A 459 31.54 -20.52 28.52
N VAL A 460 31.23 -21.33 27.49
CA VAL A 460 29.91 -21.34 26.84
C VAL A 460 28.82 -21.78 27.82
N LEU A 461 29.08 -22.81 28.63
CA LEU A 461 28.14 -23.31 29.63
C LEU A 461 27.89 -22.27 30.75
N LEU A 462 28.95 -21.61 31.23
CA LEU A 462 28.86 -20.58 32.26
C LEU A 462 28.13 -19.34 31.75
N LEU A 463 28.52 -18.81 30.60
CA LEU A 463 27.89 -17.63 30.01
C LEU A 463 26.44 -17.93 29.59
N GLY A 464 26.20 -19.08 28.96
CA GLY A 464 24.85 -19.52 28.59
C GLY A 464 23.96 -19.74 29.82
N GLY A 465 24.49 -20.33 30.89
CA GLY A 465 23.82 -20.48 32.17
C GLY A 465 23.45 -19.14 32.80
N LEU A 466 24.37 -18.17 32.80
CA LEU A 466 24.13 -16.81 33.27
C LEU A 466 23.03 -16.12 32.46
N ILE A 467 23.08 -16.20 31.12
CA ILE A 467 22.05 -15.65 30.24
C ILE A 467 20.70 -16.29 30.54
N SER A 468 20.65 -17.62 30.70
CA SER A 468 19.42 -18.34 31.00
C SER A 468 18.83 -17.96 32.36
N LEU A 469 19.67 -17.81 33.38
CA LEU A 469 19.27 -17.35 34.72
C LEU A 469 18.61 -15.97 34.64
N VAL A 470 19.25 -15.03 33.93
CA VAL A 470 18.74 -13.66 33.76
C VAL A 470 17.46 -13.63 32.91
N MET A 471 17.35 -14.43 31.86
CA MET A 471 16.17 -14.37 30.97
C MET A 471 14.94 -15.08 31.54
N HIS A 472 15.14 -16.21 32.23
CA HIS A 472 14.04 -17.12 32.56
C HIS A 472 13.63 -17.14 34.03
N THR A 473 14.45 -16.61 34.94
CA THR A 473 14.12 -16.60 36.38
C THR A 473 13.78 -15.20 36.87
N GLY A 474 12.88 -15.09 37.85
CA GLY A 474 12.58 -13.79 38.50
C GLY A 474 13.77 -13.25 39.30
N ILE A 475 14.49 -14.16 39.98
CA ILE A 475 15.66 -13.84 40.81
C ILE A 475 16.79 -13.27 39.94
N GLY A 476 17.09 -13.91 38.81
CA GLY A 476 18.11 -13.44 37.87
C GLY A 476 17.79 -12.06 37.29
N ARG A 477 16.53 -11.82 36.89
CA ARG A 477 16.08 -10.49 36.44
C ARG A 477 16.21 -9.43 37.52
N TYR A 478 15.78 -9.73 38.74
CA TYR A 478 15.90 -8.82 39.87
C TYR A 478 17.36 -8.48 40.16
N LEU A 479 18.23 -9.50 40.24
CA LEU A 479 19.66 -9.31 40.45
C LEU A 479 20.29 -8.47 39.34
N ALA A 480 19.98 -8.78 38.07
CA ALA A 480 20.48 -8.02 36.92
C ALA A 480 20.00 -6.57 36.92
N LEU A 481 18.73 -6.31 37.27
CA LEU A 481 18.19 -4.96 37.40
C LEU A 481 18.85 -4.21 38.55
N VAL A 482 19.04 -4.83 39.70
CA VAL A 482 19.74 -4.21 40.85
C VAL A 482 21.20 -3.91 40.49
N LEU A 483 21.89 -4.86 39.85
CA LEU A 483 23.26 -4.65 39.35
C LEU A 483 23.32 -3.52 38.32
N TRP A 484 22.36 -3.46 37.38
CA TRP A 484 22.29 -2.40 36.38
C TRP A 484 22.03 -1.04 37.01
N HIS A 485 21.02 -0.92 37.88
CA HIS A 485 20.73 0.32 38.59
C HIS A 485 21.87 0.73 39.52
N GLY A 486 22.52 -0.23 40.17
CA GLY A 486 23.73 -0.01 40.96
C GLY A 486 24.87 0.52 40.10
N THR A 487 25.13 -0.12 38.97
CA THR A 487 26.16 0.29 38.00
C THR A 487 25.87 1.69 37.46
N VAL A 488 24.64 1.96 37.00
CA VAL A 488 24.22 3.29 36.51
C VAL A 488 24.33 4.33 37.62
N SER A 489 23.94 4.00 38.85
CA SER A 489 24.05 4.92 39.99
C SER A 489 25.50 5.21 40.34
N VAL A 490 26.36 4.19 40.32
CA VAL A 490 27.81 4.34 40.54
C VAL A 490 28.42 5.17 39.41
N LEU A 491 28.10 4.89 38.15
CA LEU A 491 28.60 5.65 37.01
C LEU A 491 28.13 7.10 37.08
N ARG A 492 26.84 7.32 37.36
CA ARG A 492 26.27 8.66 37.56
C ARG A 492 26.92 9.37 38.74
N PHE A 493 27.22 8.67 39.82
CA PHE A 493 27.95 9.22 40.95
C PHE A 493 29.38 9.59 40.55
N VAL A 494 30.14 8.70 39.93
CA VAL A 494 31.54 8.95 39.53
C VAL A 494 31.64 10.12 38.55
N PHE A 495 30.79 10.17 37.52
CA PHE A 495 30.91 11.15 36.43
C PHE A 495 30.12 12.44 36.66
N PHE A 496 29.03 12.44 37.45
CA PHE A 496 28.16 13.60 37.60
C PHE A 496 27.96 14.01 39.06
N ASP A 497 27.26 13.20 39.85
CA ASP A 497 26.78 13.62 41.18
C ASP A 497 27.93 13.75 42.18
N GLY A 498 28.88 12.82 42.15
CA GLY A 498 30.11 12.82 42.93
C GLY A 498 31.06 13.92 42.49
N LEU A 499 31.22 14.17 41.19
CA LEU A 499 32.01 15.30 40.70
C LEU A 499 31.41 16.64 41.15
N ASN A 500 30.10 16.81 41.03
CA ASN A 500 29.38 18.02 41.48
C ASN A 500 29.44 18.17 43.02
N ARG A 501 29.37 17.06 43.77
CA ARG A 501 29.51 17.05 45.22
C ARG A 501 30.94 17.35 45.66
N LEU A 502 31.95 16.86 44.94
CA LEU A 502 33.36 17.18 45.13
C LEU A 502 33.61 18.68 44.87
N LEU A 503 33.09 19.22 43.77
CA LEU A 503 33.20 20.64 43.43
C LEU A 503 32.51 21.56 44.47
N ARG A 504 31.47 21.08 45.15
CA ARG A 504 30.75 21.79 46.23
C ARG A 504 31.26 21.49 47.63
N TRP A 505 32.21 20.56 47.77
CA TRP A 505 32.76 20.20 49.07
C TRP A 505 33.59 21.37 49.60
N ARG A 506 33.33 21.81 50.84
CA ARG A 506 33.90 23.04 51.43
C ARG A 506 35.39 23.31 51.12
N PRO A 507 36.34 22.37 51.30
CA PRO A 507 37.75 22.64 50.98
C PRO A 507 38.01 22.85 49.48
N MET A 508 37.34 22.08 48.62
CA MET A 508 37.44 22.25 47.16
C MET A 508 36.73 23.52 46.69
N ALA A 509 35.58 23.86 47.29
CA ALA A 509 34.87 25.09 47.00
C ALA A 509 35.68 26.32 47.44
N GLU A 510 36.38 26.25 48.59
CA GLU A 510 37.31 27.28 49.04
C GLU A 510 38.51 27.44 48.09
N LEU A 511 39.11 26.33 47.63
CA LEU A 511 40.17 26.31 46.61
C LEU A 511 39.69 26.86 45.25
N LEU A 512 38.48 26.51 44.81
CA LEU A 512 37.89 27.05 43.57
C LEU A 512 37.45 28.51 43.73
N SER A 513 37.24 28.97 44.96
CA SER A 513 36.87 30.34 45.27
C SER A 513 38.06 31.30 45.42
N THR A 514 39.29 30.76 45.51
CA THR A 514 40.49 31.57 45.62
C THR A 514 40.68 32.41 44.36
N GLY A 515 41.09 33.67 44.51
CA GLY A 515 41.16 34.64 43.41
C GLY A 515 41.97 34.16 42.20
N LEU A 516 43.04 33.40 42.45
CA LEU A 516 43.93 32.85 41.43
C LEU A 516 43.25 31.76 40.59
N VAL A 517 42.58 30.79 41.23
CA VAL A 517 41.87 29.69 40.55
C VAL A 517 40.66 30.21 39.77
N ARG A 518 39.95 31.20 40.34
CA ARG A 518 38.84 31.87 39.65
C ARG A 518 39.32 32.68 38.44
N ALA A 519 40.47 33.36 38.55
CA ALA A 519 41.08 34.08 37.44
C ALA A 519 41.54 33.10 36.34
N LEU A 520 42.19 31.99 36.70
CA LEU A 520 42.61 30.96 35.74
C LEU A 520 41.41 30.28 35.07
N GLY A 521 40.37 29.93 35.82
CA GLY A 521 39.14 29.36 35.29
C GLY A 521 38.43 30.30 34.31
N ARG A 522 38.33 31.59 34.66
CA ARG A 522 37.67 32.61 33.84
C ARG A 522 38.50 33.03 32.63
N ASN A 523 39.82 33.16 32.76
CA ASN A 523 40.65 33.74 31.71
C ASN A 523 41.36 32.70 30.83
N LEU A 524 41.51 31.46 31.30
CA LEU A 524 42.21 30.39 30.57
C LEU A 524 41.27 29.23 30.20
N VAL A 525 40.66 28.59 31.19
CA VAL A 525 39.92 27.32 31.01
C VAL A 525 38.62 27.51 30.23
N GLN A 526 37.79 28.47 30.62
CA GLN A 526 36.50 28.70 29.96
C GLN A 526 36.64 29.11 28.49
N PRO A 527 37.53 30.05 28.11
CA PRO A 527 37.78 30.34 26.70
C PRO A 527 38.26 29.11 25.94
N LEU A 528 39.21 28.34 26.48
CA LEU A 528 39.71 27.13 25.83
C LEU A 528 38.57 26.15 25.51
N LEU A 529 37.71 25.85 26.49
CA LEU A 529 36.57 24.94 26.30
C LEU A 529 35.57 25.45 25.27
N ILE A 530 35.27 26.75 25.27
CA ILE A 530 34.34 27.37 24.31
C ILE A 530 34.89 27.27 22.89
N GLY A 531 36.19 27.48 22.70
CA GLY A 531 36.79 27.44 21.36
C GLY A 531 37.19 26.04 20.89
N VAL A 532 37.30 25.05 21.78
CA VAL A 532 37.39 23.63 21.37
C VAL A 532 36.11 23.18 20.66
N LEU A 533 34.94 23.63 21.12
CA LEU A 533 33.64 23.22 20.57
C LEU A 533 33.51 23.38 19.03
N PRO A 534 33.86 24.52 18.40
CA PRO A 534 33.85 24.66 16.94
C PRO A 534 34.99 23.93 16.23
N LEU A 535 36.07 23.59 16.92
CA LEU A 535 37.21 22.86 16.34
C LEU A 535 36.94 21.35 16.24
N ILE A 536 36.14 20.78 17.16
CA ILE A 536 35.78 19.35 17.14
C ILE A 536 35.31 18.86 15.75
N PRO A 537 34.30 19.48 15.09
CA PRO A 537 33.85 19.00 13.78
C PRO A 537 34.90 19.19 12.67
N ILE A 538 35.77 20.21 12.76
CA ILE A 538 36.85 20.45 11.80
C ILE A 538 37.93 19.39 11.94
N VAL A 539 38.33 19.09 13.18
CA VAL A 539 39.29 18.02 13.49
C VAL A 539 38.72 16.65 13.12
N LEU A 540 37.45 16.39 13.42
CA LEU A 540 36.78 15.15 13.04
C LEU A 540 36.74 14.97 11.52
N LEU A 541 36.43 16.04 10.77
CA LEU A 541 36.42 16.01 9.31
C LEU A 541 37.82 15.82 8.73
N ALA A 542 38.83 16.52 9.27
CA ALA A 542 40.21 16.40 8.82
C ALA A 542 40.79 14.99 9.07
N VAL A 543 40.54 14.42 10.24
CA VAL A 543 40.90 13.02 10.56
C VAL A 543 40.20 12.03 9.64
N PHE A 544 38.95 12.30 9.26
CA PHE A 544 38.18 11.42 8.38
C PHE A 544 38.60 11.51 6.90
N VAL A 545 39.17 12.65 6.47
CA VAL A 545 39.58 12.89 5.07
C VAL A 545 41.02 12.45 4.82
N GLU A 546 41.93 12.66 5.78
CA GLU A 546 43.37 12.39 5.56
C GLU A 546 43.87 11.09 6.22
N GLU A 547 43.05 10.38 7.00
CA GLU A 547 43.40 9.14 7.75
C GLU A 547 44.63 9.24 8.68
N VAL A 548 45.23 10.43 8.83
CA VAL A 548 46.34 10.70 9.75
C VAL A 548 45.76 11.22 11.09
N PRO A 549 46.12 10.60 12.23
CA PRO A 549 45.74 11.13 13.53
C PRO A 549 46.44 12.48 13.74
N ILE A 550 45.67 13.57 13.73
CA ILE A 550 46.19 14.90 14.08
C ILE A 550 46.58 14.86 15.55
N GLU A 551 47.86 14.80 15.85
CA GLU A 551 48.34 14.93 17.23
C GLU A 551 47.88 16.31 17.76
N PRO A 552 47.18 16.37 18.91
CA PRO A 552 46.68 17.62 19.45
C PRO A 552 47.84 18.49 19.94
N GLY A 553 48.48 19.20 19.02
CA GLY A 553 49.60 20.08 19.28
C GLY A 553 49.16 21.37 19.98
N LEU A 554 50.14 22.05 20.59
CA LEU A 554 49.95 23.34 21.27
C LEU A 554 49.27 24.40 20.37
N TRP A 555 49.42 24.31 19.06
CA TRP A 555 48.79 25.22 18.09
C TRP A 555 47.26 25.08 18.04
N LEU A 556 46.71 23.86 18.14
CA LEU A 556 45.25 23.62 18.21
C LEU A 556 44.70 24.15 19.52
N GLY A 557 45.44 23.97 20.62
CA GLY A 557 45.12 24.56 21.92
C GLY A 557 45.11 26.09 21.88
N MET A 558 46.12 26.71 21.26
CA MET A 558 46.18 28.17 21.07
C MET A 558 45.06 28.69 20.17
N LEU A 559 44.73 27.97 19.09
CA LEU A 559 43.63 28.32 18.20
C LEU A 559 42.28 28.20 18.91
N ALA A 560 42.06 27.13 19.68
CA ALA A 560 40.88 26.97 20.53
C ALA A 560 40.79 28.11 21.55
N PHE A 561 41.91 28.46 22.20
CA PHE A 561 41.94 29.57 23.13
C PHE A 561 41.61 30.91 22.45
N ALA A 562 42.18 31.19 21.27
CA ALA A 562 41.93 32.41 20.50
C ALA A 562 40.46 32.52 20.03
N LEU A 563 39.91 31.45 19.47
CA LEU A 563 38.50 31.38 19.05
C LEU A 563 37.56 31.53 20.25
N GLY A 564 37.88 30.87 21.36
CA GLY A 564 37.09 30.93 22.56
C GLY A 564 37.12 32.28 23.27
N THR A 565 38.27 32.94 23.30
CA THR A 565 38.41 34.31 23.83
C THR A 565 37.66 35.30 22.93
N LEU A 566 37.73 35.16 21.61
CA LEU A 566 36.97 35.97 20.66
C LEU A 566 35.45 35.76 20.85
N ALA A 567 35.00 34.51 20.90
CA ALA A 567 33.58 34.17 21.10
C ALA A 567 33.06 34.70 22.45
N ARG A 568 33.89 34.65 23.50
CA ARG A 568 33.50 35.12 24.82
C ARG A 568 33.57 36.64 24.98
N ASN A 569 34.55 37.32 24.41
CA ASN A 569 34.78 38.75 24.67
C ASN A 569 34.05 39.66 23.70
N THR A 570 33.62 39.15 22.54
CA THR A 570 32.83 39.93 21.59
C THR A 570 31.32 39.88 21.88
N PRO A 571 30.58 40.98 21.66
CA PRO A 571 29.12 40.97 21.80
C PRO A 571 28.42 39.97 20.86
N ALA A 572 28.96 39.79 19.64
CA ALA A 572 28.43 38.86 18.65
C ALA A 572 28.61 37.39 19.08
N GLY A 573 29.80 37.03 19.58
CA GLY A 573 30.08 35.67 20.05
C GLY A 573 29.25 35.26 21.27
N ARG A 574 29.03 36.16 22.23
CA ARG A 574 28.12 35.89 23.37
C ARG A 574 26.70 35.62 22.91
N ARG A 575 26.17 36.47 22.03
CA ARG A 575 24.83 36.27 21.44
C ARG A 575 24.73 34.95 20.68
N PHE A 576 25.79 34.54 19.98
CA PHE A 576 25.84 33.25 19.30
C PHE A 576 25.77 32.08 20.29
N LEU A 577 26.55 32.11 21.37
CA LEU A 577 26.55 31.07 22.40
C LEU A 577 25.21 30.98 23.14
N ASP A 578 24.60 32.12 23.50
CA ASP A 578 23.28 32.16 24.14
C ASP A 578 22.18 31.63 23.21
N ASN A 579 22.22 32.00 21.93
CA ASN A 579 21.31 31.48 20.92
C ASN A 579 21.52 29.98 20.68
N LEU A 580 22.76 29.50 20.63
CA LEU A 580 23.09 28.09 20.44
C LEU A 580 22.59 27.25 21.62
N SER A 581 22.86 27.67 22.85
CA SER A 581 22.38 27.02 24.08
C SER A 581 20.85 26.98 24.13
N THR A 582 20.20 28.11 23.87
CA THR A 582 18.73 28.19 23.86
C THR A 582 18.13 27.32 22.76
N ARG A 583 18.69 27.33 21.54
CA ARG A 583 18.24 26.47 20.43
C ARG A 583 18.43 24.99 20.77
N ILE A 584 19.60 24.58 21.25
CA ILE A 584 19.86 23.18 21.62
C ILE A 584 18.88 22.72 22.70
N GLY A 585 18.64 23.54 23.74
CA GLY A 585 17.67 23.24 24.80
C GLY A 585 16.25 23.09 24.26
N VAL A 586 15.81 23.96 23.34
CA VAL A 586 14.49 23.86 22.71
C VAL A 586 14.41 22.65 21.78
N TYR A 587 15.44 22.36 20.97
CA TYR A 587 15.48 21.20 20.08
C TYR A 587 15.47 19.89 20.85
N LEU A 588 16.28 19.74 21.90
CA LEU A 588 16.31 18.53 22.73
C LEU A 588 14.96 18.29 23.42
N ARG A 589 14.30 19.33 23.94
CA ARG A 589 12.94 19.20 24.51
C ARG A 589 11.88 18.89 23.46
N ARG A 590 12.11 19.27 22.20
CA ARG A 590 11.20 19.00 21.07
C ARG A 590 11.39 17.61 20.47
N ILE A 591 12.54 16.95 20.69
CA ILE A 591 12.75 15.51 20.42
C ILE A 591 11.95 14.71 21.47
N ASN A 592 10.64 14.68 21.29
CA ASN A 592 9.74 13.84 22.08
C ASN A 592 9.82 12.39 21.57
N GLN A 593 9.56 11.41 22.44
CA GLN A 593 9.41 9.98 22.07
C GLN A 593 8.45 9.80 20.89
N THR A 594 7.39 10.61 20.83
CA THR A 594 6.44 10.63 19.71
C THR A 594 7.07 10.98 18.36
N LEU A 595 8.10 11.85 18.33
CA LEU A 595 8.81 12.22 17.10
C LEU A 595 9.65 11.04 16.61
N VAL A 596 10.39 10.39 17.51
CA VAL A 596 11.23 9.22 17.18
C VAL A 596 10.36 8.05 16.68
N ILE A 597 9.30 7.72 17.41
CA ILE A 597 8.35 6.66 17.01
C ILE A 597 7.71 7.00 15.66
N GLY A 598 7.33 8.25 15.46
CA GLY A 598 6.82 8.76 14.19
C GLY A 598 7.79 8.53 13.04
N LEU A 599 9.05 8.94 13.20
CA LEU A 599 10.09 8.80 12.18
C LEU A 599 10.32 7.32 11.81
N ILE A 600 10.31 6.42 12.79
CA ILE A 600 10.44 4.97 12.55
C ILE A 600 9.24 4.45 11.74
N GLN A 601 8.01 4.85 12.09
CA GLN A 601 6.80 4.44 11.35
C GLN A 601 6.81 4.96 9.91
N TRP A 602 7.27 6.20 9.70
CA TRP A 602 7.46 6.76 8.37
C TRP A 602 8.41 5.92 7.53
N LEU A 603 9.57 5.63 8.10
CA LEU A 603 10.64 4.88 7.48
C LEU A 603 10.16 3.48 7.10
N LEU A 604 9.45 2.78 7.99
CA LEU A 604 8.86 1.48 7.70
C LEU A 604 7.84 1.56 6.56
N THR A 605 6.98 2.58 6.55
CA THR A 605 6.00 2.78 5.47
C THR A 605 6.70 3.04 4.14
N PHE A 606 7.77 3.85 4.14
CA PHE A 606 8.58 4.13 2.97
C PHE A 606 9.21 2.86 2.38
N PHE A 607 9.87 2.04 3.21
CA PHE A 607 10.45 0.77 2.74
C PHE A 607 9.39 -0.22 2.26
N LYS A 608 8.23 -0.26 2.93
CA LYS A 608 7.08 -1.08 2.49
C LYS A 608 6.58 -0.64 1.12
N GLU A 609 6.51 0.66 0.87
CA GLU A 609 6.10 1.22 -0.42
C GLU A 609 7.11 0.93 -1.53
N ILE A 610 8.41 1.07 -1.26
CA ILE A 610 9.48 0.71 -2.22
C ILE A 610 9.40 -0.77 -2.58
N THR A 611 9.32 -1.65 -1.58
CA THR A 611 9.25 -3.10 -1.81
C THR A 611 7.98 -3.49 -2.56
N ARG A 612 6.86 -2.81 -2.27
CA ARG A 612 5.61 -2.94 -3.02
C ARG A 612 5.78 -2.53 -4.47
N GLY A 613 6.35 -1.35 -4.74
CA GLY A 613 6.62 -0.87 -6.10
C GLY A 613 7.56 -1.80 -6.88
N PHE A 614 8.57 -2.33 -6.21
CA PHE A 614 9.49 -3.32 -6.78
C PHE A 614 8.78 -4.62 -7.17
N SER A 615 7.95 -5.17 -6.27
CA SER A 615 7.14 -6.35 -6.56
C SER A 615 6.13 -6.12 -7.69
N GLN A 616 5.56 -4.92 -7.77
CA GLN A 616 4.66 -4.54 -8.87
C GLN A 616 5.42 -4.44 -10.20
N LEU A 617 6.64 -3.93 -10.20
CA LEU A 617 7.48 -3.86 -11.40
C LEU A 617 7.80 -5.25 -11.94
N LEU A 618 8.25 -6.17 -11.09
CA LEU A 618 8.49 -7.56 -11.49
C LEU A 618 7.24 -8.21 -12.08
N HIS A 619 6.10 -8.04 -11.41
CA HIS A 619 4.84 -8.60 -11.87
C HIS A 619 4.37 -8.00 -13.20
N ARG A 620 4.61 -6.70 -13.45
CA ARG A 620 4.31 -6.08 -14.75
C ARG A 620 5.12 -6.71 -15.89
N VAL A 621 6.38 -7.07 -15.64
CA VAL A 621 7.20 -7.77 -16.64
C VAL A 621 6.67 -9.18 -16.87
N ASP A 622 6.33 -9.92 -15.81
CA ASP A 622 5.72 -11.25 -15.93
C ASP A 622 4.42 -11.20 -16.74
N GLU A 623 3.55 -10.23 -16.47
CA GLU A 623 2.31 -10.03 -17.23
C GLU A 623 2.50 -9.67 -18.71
N ALA A 624 3.60 -8.99 -19.05
CA ALA A 624 3.96 -8.69 -20.43
C ALA A 624 4.40 -9.95 -21.19
N LEU A 625 4.96 -10.94 -20.47
CA LEU A 625 5.40 -12.23 -20.98
C LEU A 625 4.26 -13.28 -21.03
N VAL A 626 3.08 -12.97 -20.47
CA VAL A 626 1.90 -13.83 -20.61
C VAL A 626 1.45 -13.89 -22.07
N HIS A 627 1.05 -15.09 -22.51
CA HIS A 627 0.61 -15.34 -23.87
C HIS A 627 -0.91 -15.16 -23.97
N HIS A 628 -1.39 -14.63 -25.09
CA HIS A 628 -2.82 -14.64 -25.43
C HIS A 628 -3.11 -15.37 -26.74
N LEU A 629 -4.35 -15.84 -26.86
CA LEU A 629 -4.85 -16.48 -28.08
C LEU A 629 -4.93 -15.44 -29.21
N GLY A 630 -4.39 -15.75 -30.38
CA GLY A 630 -4.35 -14.82 -31.53
C GLY A 630 -3.07 -13.98 -31.63
N GLU A 631 -2.05 -14.23 -30.79
CA GLU A 631 -0.74 -13.61 -30.93
C GLU A 631 -0.06 -13.95 -32.27
N ARG A 632 0.73 -13.01 -32.78
CA ARG A 632 1.63 -13.28 -33.90
C ARG A 632 2.66 -14.34 -33.49
N PHE A 633 3.01 -15.22 -34.42
CA PHE A 633 3.97 -16.30 -34.18
C PHE A 633 5.31 -15.79 -33.63
N GLU A 634 5.81 -14.67 -34.16
CA GLU A 634 7.05 -14.02 -33.70
C GLU A 634 7.00 -13.63 -32.21
N SER A 635 5.88 -13.05 -31.76
CA SER A 635 5.66 -12.69 -30.34
C SER A 635 5.62 -13.93 -29.46
N THR A 636 4.92 -14.97 -29.92
CA THR A 636 4.79 -16.24 -29.19
C THR A 636 6.15 -16.90 -29.01
N LEU A 637 6.96 -16.96 -30.08
CA LEU A 637 8.31 -17.53 -30.03
C LEU A 637 9.24 -16.73 -29.11
N PHE A 638 9.23 -15.39 -29.24
CA PHE A 638 10.04 -14.51 -28.39
C PHE A 638 9.69 -14.69 -26.91
N LYS A 639 8.40 -14.64 -26.56
CA LYS A 639 7.93 -14.84 -25.19
C LYS A 639 8.27 -16.23 -24.67
N ALA A 640 8.12 -17.28 -25.47
CA ALA A 640 8.47 -18.64 -25.06
C ALA A 640 9.96 -18.80 -24.70
N LEU A 641 10.88 -18.12 -25.39
CA LEU A 641 12.31 -18.13 -25.09
C LEU A 641 12.68 -17.25 -23.89
N VAL A 642 12.07 -16.07 -23.76
CA VAL A 642 12.40 -15.10 -22.71
C VAL A 642 11.79 -15.49 -21.36
N THR A 643 10.58 -16.06 -21.34
CA THR A 643 9.87 -16.44 -20.11
C THR A 643 10.70 -17.30 -19.13
N PRO A 644 11.35 -18.41 -19.55
CA PRO A 644 12.14 -19.23 -18.62
C PRO A 644 13.37 -18.47 -18.06
N VAL A 645 14.04 -17.68 -18.89
CA VAL A 645 15.19 -16.85 -18.46
C VAL A 645 14.73 -15.78 -17.47
N TRP A 646 13.62 -15.11 -17.77
CA TRP A 646 13.04 -14.10 -16.89
C TRP A 646 12.63 -14.68 -15.54
N ARG A 647 12.00 -15.86 -15.50
CA ARG A 647 11.63 -16.50 -14.22
C ARG A 647 12.83 -16.78 -13.33
N LEU A 648 13.92 -17.28 -13.90
CA LEU A 648 15.17 -17.50 -13.15
C LEU A 648 15.76 -16.17 -12.65
N ALA A 649 15.75 -15.14 -13.49
CA ALA A 649 16.19 -13.81 -13.09
C ALA A 649 15.29 -13.21 -12.00
N GLU A 650 13.96 -13.38 -12.08
CA GLU A 650 13.00 -12.90 -11.09
C GLU A 650 13.25 -13.56 -9.72
N GLU A 651 13.42 -14.88 -9.67
CA GLU A 651 13.72 -15.60 -8.42
C GLU A 651 15.05 -15.12 -7.80
N LEU A 652 16.09 -14.94 -8.63
CA LEU A 652 17.39 -14.44 -8.18
C LEU A 652 17.29 -13.01 -7.64
N ILE A 653 16.63 -12.13 -8.39
CA ILE A 653 16.46 -10.73 -8.00
C ILE A 653 15.63 -10.63 -6.71
N GLN A 654 14.54 -11.39 -6.59
CA GLN A 654 13.74 -11.42 -5.36
C GLN A 654 14.57 -11.91 -4.16
N PHE A 655 15.41 -12.94 -4.34
CA PHE A 655 16.32 -13.39 -3.30
C PHE A 655 17.29 -12.27 -2.87
N TYR A 656 18.00 -11.63 -3.79
CA TYR A 656 18.94 -10.55 -3.45
C TYR A 656 18.23 -9.38 -2.78
N VAL A 657 17.10 -8.94 -3.33
CA VAL A 657 16.37 -7.78 -2.81
C VAL A 657 15.82 -8.08 -1.41
N THR A 658 15.14 -9.19 -1.20
CA THR A 658 14.46 -9.49 0.07
C THR A 658 15.39 -10.02 1.16
N VAL A 659 16.37 -10.86 0.81
CA VAL A 659 17.24 -11.52 1.81
C VAL A 659 18.48 -10.70 2.13
N LEU A 660 19.06 -10.02 1.13
CA LEU A 660 20.36 -9.39 1.30
C LEU A 660 20.28 -7.85 1.34
N VAL A 661 19.60 -7.23 0.38
CA VAL A 661 19.56 -5.76 0.23
C VAL A 661 18.58 -5.11 1.22
N GLU A 662 17.32 -5.57 1.29
CA GLU A 662 16.29 -4.95 2.12
C GLU A 662 16.71 -4.86 3.60
N PRO A 663 17.25 -5.92 4.24
CA PRO A 663 17.67 -5.83 5.64
C PRO A 663 18.85 -4.88 5.86
N GLN A 664 19.73 -4.71 4.85
CA GLN A 664 20.87 -3.81 4.95
C GLN A 664 20.49 -2.34 4.80
N VAL A 665 19.61 -2.04 3.84
CA VAL A 665 19.22 -0.66 3.56
C VAL A 665 18.18 -0.17 4.57
N ASN A 666 17.31 -1.06 5.08
CA ASN A 666 16.30 -0.70 6.06
C ASN A 666 16.93 -0.48 7.45
N PRO A 667 17.00 0.76 7.98
CA PRO A 667 17.67 1.06 9.26
C PRO A 667 17.11 0.27 10.44
N VAL A 668 15.80 -0.01 10.41
CA VAL A 668 15.11 -0.74 11.48
C VAL A 668 15.58 -2.20 11.55
N LYS A 669 15.92 -2.78 10.40
CA LYS A 669 16.50 -4.13 10.31
C LYS A 669 18.02 -4.10 10.46
N HIS A 670 18.66 -3.05 9.93
CA HIS A 670 20.10 -2.91 9.85
C HIS A 670 20.75 -2.75 11.24
N PHE A 671 20.36 -1.70 11.98
CA PHE A 671 21.06 -1.30 13.19
C PHE A 671 21.07 -2.37 14.31
N PRO A 672 19.96 -3.05 14.62
CA PRO A 672 19.94 -4.00 15.73
C PRO A 672 20.71 -5.29 15.44
N ILE A 673 20.62 -5.81 14.22
CA ILE A 673 21.04 -7.19 13.91
C ILE A 673 22.10 -7.23 12.81
N VAL A 674 21.90 -6.54 11.69
CA VAL A 674 22.85 -6.60 10.57
C VAL A 674 24.18 -5.97 10.93
N SER A 675 24.21 -4.90 11.73
CA SER A 675 25.45 -4.35 12.29
C SER A 675 26.22 -5.35 13.14
N ILE A 676 25.51 -6.21 13.90
CA ILE A 676 26.12 -7.31 14.64
C ILE A 676 26.63 -8.36 13.64
N GLY A 677 25.83 -8.72 12.64
CA GLY A 677 26.21 -9.63 11.56
C GLY A 677 27.49 -9.22 10.83
N HIS A 678 27.67 -7.93 10.53
CA HIS A 678 28.92 -7.40 9.96
C HIS A 678 30.13 -7.68 10.86
N LYS A 679 30.00 -7.42 12.17
CA LYS A 679 31.08 -7.65 13.13
C LYS A 679 31.37 -9.14 13.33
N LEU A 680 30.32 -9.96 13.38
CA LEU A 680 30.44 -11.42 13.51
C LEU A 680 31.08 -12.03 12.25
N LEU A 681 30.75 -11.54 11.04
CA LEU A 681 31.28 -12.05 9.78
C LEU A 681 32.72 -11.61 9.49
N LEU A 682 33.14 -10.43 9.97
CA LEU A 682 34.45 -9.84 9.69
C LEU A 682 35.62 -10.83 9.79
N PRO A 683 35.76 -11.65 10.86
CA PRO A 683 36.82 -12.66 10.92
C PRO A 683 36.72 -13.81 9.90
N PHE A 684 35.53 -14.09 9.39
CA PHE A 684 35.30 -15.18 8.43
C PHE A 684 35.37 -14.72 6.98
N LEU A 685 35.38 -13.41 6.70
CA LEU A 685 35.33 -12.87 5.34
C LEU A 685 36.42 -13.44 4.42
N PRO A 686 37.70 -13.56 4.80
CA PRO A 686 38.72 -14.09 3.89
C PRO A 686 38.44 -15.55 3.46
N ALA A 687 38.03 -16.40 4.40
CA ALA A 687 37.71 -17.80 4.15
C ALA A 687 36.44 -17.96 3.29
N ILE A 688 35.40 -17.17 3.56
CA ILE A 688 34.17 -17.17 2.77
C ILE A 688 34.44 -16.66 1.35
N THR A 689 35.26 -15.63 1.20
CA THR A 689 35.60 -15.03 -0.10
C THR A 689 36.31 -16.01 -1.02
N THR A 690 37.35 -16.67 -0.50
CA THR A 690 38.13 -17.67 -1.25
C THR A 690 37.24 -18.84 -1.67
N ALA A 691 36.48 -19.41 -0.74
CA ALA A 691 35.54 -20.49 -1.05
C ALA A 691 34.52 -20.12 -2.13
N PHE A 692 33.92 -18.92 -2.06
CA PHE A 692 32.95 -18.47 -3.06
C PHE A 692 33.59 -18.23 -4.43
N ILE A 693 34.79 -17.66 -4.49
CA ILE A 693 35.53 -17.47 -5.75
C ILE A 693 35.84 -18.82 -6.39
N ASP A 694 36.34 -19.78 -5.62
CA ASP A 694 36.73 -21.10 -6.13
C ASP A 694 35.53 -21.86 -6.71
N ILE A 695 34.40 -21.86 -6.00
CA ILE A 695 33.15 -22.47 -6.47
C ILE A 695 32.64 -21.74 -7.72
N SER A 696 32.59 -20.40 -7.70
CA SER A 696 31.99 -19.62 -8.79
C SER A 696 32.84 -19.66 -10.06
N ALA A 697 34.17 -19.65 -9.94
CA ALA A 697 35.10 -19.69 -11.07
C ALA A 697 35.07 -21.03 -11.81
N SER A 698 34.55 -22.10 -11.19
CA SER A 698 34.36 -23.41 -11.85
C SER A 698 33.21 -23.41 -12.87
N VAL A 699 32.25 -22.49 -12.74
CA VAL A 699 31.04 -22.42 -13.58
C VAL A 699 30.97 -21.14 -14.41
N LEU A 700 31.43 -20.00 -13.86
CA LEU A 700 31.30 -18.69 -14.47
C LEU A 700 32.67 -18.09 -14.85
N PRO A 701 32.74 -17.33 -15.96
CA PRO A 701 33.93 -16.55 -16.30
C PRO A 701 34.31 -15.58 -15.16
N LYS A 702 35.62 -15.40 -14.93
CA LYS A 702 36.16 -14.53 -13.87
C LYS A 702 35.57 -13.10 -13.88
N VAL A 703 35.30 -12.56 -15.07
CA VAL A 703 34.70 -11.23 -15.27
C VAL A 703 33.31 -11.11 -14.66
N VAL A 704 32.57 -12.22 -14.54
CA VAL A 704 31.25 -12.27 -13.90
C VAL A 704 31.37 -12.78 -12.46
N ALA A 705 32.21 -13.78 -12.21
CA ALA A 705 32.37 -14.40 -10.91
C ALA A 705 32.89 -13.42 -9.85
N TYR A 706 33.94 -12.65 -10.13
CA TYR A 706 34.47 -11.69 -9.15
C TYR A 706 33.46 -10.62 -8.72
N PRO A 707 32.81 -9.86 -9.62
CA PRO A 707 31.82 -8.87 -9.19
C PRO A 707 30.61 -9.52 -8.50
N LEU A 708 30.17 -10.69 -8.93
CA LEU A 708 29.08 -11.42 -8.28
C LEU A 708 29.46 -11.81 -6.84
N VAL A 709 30.65 -12.38 -6.63
CA VAL A 709 31.12 -12.78 -5.31
C VAL A 709 31.33 -11.56 -4.42
N THR A 710 31.99 -10.52 -4.92
CA THR A 710 32.16 -9.26 -4.17
C THR A 710 30.82 -8.67 -3.75
N LEU A 711 29.86 -8.58 -4.68
CA LEU A 711 28.51 -8.10 -4.36
C LEU A 711 27.84 -8.99 -3.30
N THR A 712 27.94 -10.31 -3.44
CA THR A 712 27.31 -11.25 -2.50
C THR A 712 27.89 -11.14 -1.11
N ILE A 713 29.21 -10.96 -0.98
CA ILE A 713 29.91 -10.86 0.31
C ILE A 713 29.61 -9.53 0.99
N VAL A 714 29.60 -8.43 0.25
CA VAL A 714 29.18 -7.12 0.78
C VAL A 714 27.74 -7.17 1.29
N LEU A 715 26.86 -7.90 0.60
CA LEU A 715 25.45 -8.01 0.98
C LEU A 715 25.15 -9.16 1.98
N LEU A 716 26.10 -10.06 2.23
CA LEU A 716 25.93 -11.25 3.08
C LEU A 716 25.47 -10.95 4.52
N PRO A 717 25.94 -9.88 5.20
CA PRO A 717 25.43 -9.51 6.51
C PRO A 717 23.91 -9.29 6.55
N GLY A 718 23.29 -8.93 5.41
CA GLY A 718 21.85 -8.81 5.27
C GLY A 718 21.09 -10.09 5.61
N LEU A 719 21.69 -11.27 5.35
CA LEU A 719 21.12 -12.58 5.67
C LEU A 719 20.79 -12.72 7.16
N PHE A 720 21.63 -12.20 8.07
CA PHE A 720 21.34 -12.25 9.50
C PHE A 720 20.11 -11.42 9.87
N GLY A 721 19.98 -10.23 9.27
CA GLY A 721 18.79 -9.40 9.40
C GLY A 721 17.55 -10.13 8.89
N PHE A 722 17.62 -10.69 7.70
CA PHE A 722 16.53 -11.50 7.14
C PHE A 722 16.15 -12.65 8.08
N LEU A 723 17.10 -13.49 8.49
CA LEU A 723 16.86 -14.66 9.33
C LEU A 723 16.18 -14.30 10.66
N VAL A 724 16.70 -13.31 11.39
CA VAL A 724 16.13 -12.96 12.71
C VAL A 724 14.70 -12.43 12.56
N TRP A 725 14.44 -11.58 11.58
CA TRP A 725 13.10 -11.03 11.36
C TRP A 725 12.14 -12.09 10.82
N GLU A 726 12.59 -12.95 9.90
CA GLU A 726 11.75 -13.97 9.30
C GLU A 726 11.45 -15.11 10.28
N LEU A 727 12.41 -15.53 11.12
CA LEU A 727 12.18 -16.47 12.21
C LEU A 727 11.22 -15.89 13.26
N LYS A 728 11.31 -14.59 13.56
CA LYS A 728 10.36 -13.89 14.43
C LYS A 728 8.95 -13.89 13.85
N GLU A 729 8.78 -13.65 12.55
CA GLU A 729 7.46 -13.74 11.91
C GLU A 729 6.93 -15.18 11.89
N ASN A 730 7.79 -16.18 11.62
CA ASN A 730 7.41 -17.59 11.70
C ASN A 730 6.97 -18.01 13.11
N TRP A 731 7.62 -17.49 14.16
CA TRP A 731 7.23 -17.74 15.54
C TRP A 731 5.81 -17.23 15.84
N LYS A 732 5.40 -16.09 15.24
CA LYS A 732 4.03 -15.54 15.39
C LYS A 732 2.95 -16.36 14.66
N LEU A 733 3.29 -17.33 13.82
CA LEU A 733 2.28 -18.10 13.09
C LEU A 733 1.54 -19.10 13.98
N TYR A 734 2.19 -19.56 15.05
CA TYR A 734 1.66 -20.63 15.90
C TYR A 734 0.78 -20.07 17.02
N GLN A 735 -0.39 -20.68 17.20
CA GLN A 735 -1.40 -20.23 18.17
C GLN A 735 -0.89 -20.20 19.62
N ALA A 736 -0.09 -21.21 20.00
CA ALA A 736 0.44 -21.36 21.35
C ALA A 736 1.37 -20.19 21.77
N ASN A 737 2.07 -19.58 20.82
CA ASN A 737 3.04 -18.51 21.08
C ASN A 737 2.39 -17.16 21.45
N HIS A 738 1.08 -17.01 21.23
CA HIS A 738 0.36 -15.77 21.57
C HIS A 738 -0.24 -15.76 22.97
N HIS A 739 -0.60 -16.93 23.52
CA HIS A 739 -1.15 -17.03 24.88
C HIS A 739 -0.16 -16.53 25.94
N GLU A 740 1.13 -16.88 25.81
CA GLU A 740 2.18 -16.41 26.72
C GLU A 740 2.38 -14.89 26.64
N ARG A 741 2.20 -14.27 25.47
CA ARG A 741 2.40 -12.83 25.28
C ARG A 741 1.25 -12.01 25.89
N ILE A 742 0.04 -12.54 25.79
CA ILE A 742 -1.16 -12.00 26.45
C ILE A 742 -1.00 -12.12 27.97
N ALA A 743 -0.49 -13.25 28.46
CA ALA A 743 -0.20 -13.46 29.89
C ALA A 743 0.94 -12.56 30.42
N ALA A 744 2.01 -12.37 29.63
CA ALA A 744 3.13 -11.50 29.98
C ALA A 744 2.73 -10.01 29.95
N ALA A 745 1.93 -9.58 28.97
CA ALA A 745 1.40 -8.23 28.91
C ALA A 745 0.45 -7.92 30.07
N LYS A 746 -0.31 -8.93 30.55
CA LYS A 746 -1.15 -8.84 31.75
C LYS A 746 -0.29 -8.65 33.01
N GLN A 747 0.83 -9.36 33.13
CA GLN A 747 1.79 -9.18 34.24
C GLN A 747 2.51 -7.82 34.21
N GLU A 748 2.82 -7.28 33.03
CA GLU A 748 3.40 -5.93 32.90
C GLU A 748 2.37 -4.82 33.19
N ALA A 749 1.10 -5.03 32.86
CA ALA A 749 0.00 -4.12 33.20
C ALA A 749 -0.33 -4.14 34.72
N GLU A 750 -0.26 -5.31 35.36
CA GLU A 750 -0.41 -5.49 36.82
C GLU A 750 0.73 -4.86 37.63
N ALA A 751 1.87 -4.51 37.01
CA ALA A 751 2.97 -3.80 37.68
C ALA A 751 2.68 -2.31 37.93
N LEU A 752 1.56 -1.78 37.44
CA LEU A 752 0.98 -0.49 37.84
C LEU A 752 -0.23 -0.76 38.75
N PRO A 753 -0.32 -0.13 39.94
CA PRO A 753 -1.39 -0.42 40.88
C PRO A 753 -2.73 0.15 40.37
N VAL A 754 -3.64 -0.73 39.93
CA VAL A 754 -5.05 -0.42 39.65
C VAL A 754 -5.90 -1.39 40.47
N PRO A 755 -6.87 -0.91 41.28
CA PRO A 755 -7.79 -1.76 42.02
C PRO A 755 -9.01 -2.07 41.15
N ASP A 756 -9.16 -3.29 40.67
CA ASP A 756 -10.21 -4.21 41.11
C ASP A 756 -10.17 -5.50 40.26
N GLY A 757 -10.44 -6.63 40.91
CA GLY A 757 -10.33 -7.95 40.32
C GLY A 757 -11.53 -8.34 39.45
N SER A 758 -11.37 -8.31 38.14
CA SER A 758 -12.04 -9.24 37.19
C SER A 758 -11.45 -9.09 35.78
N VAL A 759 -10.19 -9.50 35.60
CA VAL A 759 -9.49 -9.25 34.33
C VAL A 759 -9.93 -10.23 33.24
N ALA A 760 -10.81 -9.77 32.34
CA ALA A 760 -11.04 -10.40 31.04
C ALA A 760 -9.72 -10.47 30.23
N PRO A 761 -9.43 -11.56 29.49
CA PRO A 761 -8.17 -11.70 28.78
C PRO A 761 -8.02 -10.60 27.71
N PRO A 762 -6.83 -9.98 27.56
CA PRO A 762 -6.65 -8.90 26.60
C PRO A 762 -6.83 -9.40 25.16
N VAL A 763 -7.82 -8.84 24.45
CA VAL A 763 -8.10 -9.11 23.05
C VAL A 763 -7.10 -8.36 22.17
N GLU A 764 -6.50 -9.01 21.18
CA GLU A 764 -5.57 -8.35 20.27
C GLU A 764 -6.31 -7.39 19.32
N PRO A 765 -5.93 -6.09 19.29
CA PRO A 765 -6.59 -5.11 18.42
C PRO A 765 -6.46 -5.48 16.94
N ALA A 766 -7.57 -5.35 16.22
CA ALA A 766 -7.64 -5.58 14.79
C ALA A 766 -6.80 -4.57 14.01
N VAL A 767 -6.22 -5.06 12.92
CA VAL A 767 -5.75 -4.21 11.83
C VAL A 767 -6.96 -3.80 11.00
N VAL A 768 -7.11 -2.49 10.79
CA VAL A 768 -8.25 -1.86 10.13
C VAL A 768 -7.81 -1.13 8.86
N GLY A 769 -6.75 -0.32 8.92
CA GLY A 769 -6.29 0.45 7.76
C GLY A 769 -5.46 -0.37 6.77
N HIS A 770 -5.47 0.05 5.50
CA HIS A 770 -4.72 -0.53 4.38
C HIS A 770 -3.21 -0.70 4.64
N HIS A 771 -2.64 0.12 5.53
CA HIS A 771 -1.22 0.08 5.87
C HIS A 771 -0.88 -0.82 7.07
N GLY A 772 -1.85 -1.48 7.69
CA GLY A 772 -1.63 -2.21 8.94
C GLY A 772 -2.05 -1.43 10.18
N GLU A 773 -2.83 -0.35 10.01
CA GLU A 773 -3.17 0.58 11.08
C GLU A 773 -4.31 0.04 11.95
N ARG A 774 -4.23 0.27 13.26
CA ARG A 774 -5.31 0.00 14.21
C ARG A 774 -6.26 1.20 14.28
N VAL A 775 -7.49 1.03 14.78
CA VAL A 775 -8.44 2.15 15.01
C VAL A 775 -7.79 3.30 15.77
N ARG A 776 -7.01 2.99 16.81
CA ARG A 776 -6.28 4.00 17.60
C ARG A 776 -5.31 4.80 16.75
N ALA A 777 -4.59 4.15 15.84
CA ALA A 777 -3.66 4.83 14.95
C ALA A 777 -4.37 5.71 13.93
N LEU A 778 -5.60 5.37 13.51
CA LEU A 778 -6.40 6.20 12.61
C LEU A 778 -6.99 7.43 13.29
N MET A 779 -7.42 7.30 14.56
CA MET A 779 -8.10 8.36 15.32
C MET A 779 -7.15 9.24 16.14
N ALA A 780 -6.09 8.69 16.73
CA ALA A 780 -5.18 9.43 17.58
C ALA A 780 -4.18 10.24 16.74
N ARG A 781 -4.12 11.54 16.98
CA ARG A 781 -3.20 12.45 16.28
C ARG A 781 -1.74 12.08 16.58
N GLY A 782 -0.94 11.81 15.55
CA GLY A 782 0.49 11.58 15.66
C GLY A 782 1.25 12.02 14.41
N PHE A 783 2.55 11.76 14.32
CA PHE A 783 3.36 12.16 13.16
C PHE A 783 2.96 11.35 11.90
N HIS A 784 2.78 10.03 12.04
CA HIS A 784 2.20 9.14 11.01
C HIS A 784 0.84 8.53 11.39
N ALA A 785 0.34 8.79 12.60
CA ALA A 785 -1.00 8.44 13.03
C ALA A 785 -1.98 9.62 12.85
N GLY A 786 -3.28 9.37 12.98
CA GLY A 786 -4.33 10.39 12.92
C GLY A 786 -4.75 10.69 11.50
N ALA A 787 -4.88 9.67 10.64
CA ALA A 787 -5.39 9.85 9.29
C ALA A 787 -6.74 10.58 9.30
N LEU A 788 -7.63 10.22 10.23
CA LEU A 788 -8.94 10.84 10.40
C LEU A 788 -8.86 12.33 10.76
N PRO A 789 -8.23 12.75 11.88
CA PRO A 789 -8.14 14.17 12.23
C PRO A 789 -7.34 14.99 11.21
N LYS A 790 -6.29 14.42 10.58
CA LYS A 790 -5.49 15.13 9.57
C LYS A 790 -6.27 15.39 8.28
N SER A 791 -7.10 14.45 7.84
CA SER A 791 -7.95 14.62 6.66
C SER A 791 -8.98 15.72 6.89
N PHE A 792 -9.63 15.76 8.06
CA PHE A 792 -10.53 16.86 8.43
C PHE A 792 -9.80 18.22 8.55
N ASP A 793 -8.60 18.25 9.14
CA ASP A 793 -7.79 19.48 9.19
C ASP A 793 -7.36 19.95 7.80
N ARG A 794 -7.09 19.03 6.87
CA ARG A 794 -6.79 19.37 5.47
C ARG A 794 -8.02 19.91 4.75
N LEU A 795 -9.19 19.30 4.97
CA LEU A 795 -10.46 19.77 4.43
C LEU A 795 -10.75 21.21 4.89
N ARG A 796 -10.69 21.47 6.20
CA ARG A 796 -10.88 22.81 6.78
C ARG A 796 -9.90 23.83 6.20
N ARG A 797 -8.62 23.46 6.02
CA ARG A 797 -7.61 24.35 5.42
C ARG A 797 -7.90 24.71 3.98
N ILE A 798 -8.35 23.75 3.17
CA ILE A 798 -8.69 23.99 1.76
C ILE A 798 -9.94 24.87 1.66
N LEU A 799 -10.99 24.55 2.42
CA LEU A 799 -12.22 25.36 2.45
C LEU A 799 -11.92 26.80 2.90
N ASN A 800 -11.15 26.98 3.97
CA ASN A 800 -10.74 28.30 4.43
C ASN A 800 -9.91 29.07 3.39
N ARG A 801 -9.15 28.36 2.57
CA ARG A 801 -8.35 28.97 1.50
C ARG A 801 -9.24 29.41 0.34
N GLU A 802 -10.15 28.55 -0.11
CA GLU A 802 -11.14 28.89 -1.15
C GLU A 802 -11.99 30.09 -0.73
N MET A 803 -12.44 30.13 0.53
CA MET A 803 -13.19 31.27 1.07
C MET A 803 -12.37 32.57 1.12
N ARG A 804 -11.06 32.50 1.32
CA ARG A 804 -10.18 33.69 1.36
C ARG A 804 -9.80 34.17 -0.03
N GLU A 805 -9.35 33.25 -0.87
CA GLU A 805 -8.80 33.55 -2.20
C GLU A 805 -9.91 33.74 -3.25
N HIS A 806 -11.16 33.34 -2.96
CA HIS A 806 -12.29 33.33 -3.92
C HIS A 806 -12.01 32.54 -5.21
N GLU A 807 -10.94 31.75 -5.22
CA GLU A 807 -10.56 30.88 -6.32
C GLU A 807 -10.86 29.41 -5.97
N PRO A 808 -11.78 28.75 -6.69
CA PRO A 808 -12.07 27.35 -6.46
C PRO A 808 -10.87 26.48 -6.84
N ASN A 809 -10.49 25.56 -5.95
CA ASN A 809 -9.42 24.59 -6.15
C ASN A 809 -9.98 23.16 -6.17
N PRO A 810 -10.76 22.80 -7.22
CA PRO A 810 -11.60 21.60 -7.27
C PRO A 810 -10.82 20.30 -7.05
N ARG A 811 -9.59 20.24 -7.57
CA ARG A 811 -8.71 19.06 -7.47
C ARG A 811 -8.32 18.74 -6.04
N ARG A 812 -7.94 19.76 -5.26
CA ARG A 812 -7.51 19.57 -3.87
C ARG A 812 -8.68 19.17 -2.99
N LEU A 813 -9.86 19.75 -3.24
CA LEU A 813 -11.09 19.40 -2.52
C LEU A 813 -11.48 17.94 -2.79
N LEU A 814 -11.53 17.52 -4.06
CA LEU A 814 -11.82 16.14 -4.46
C LEU A 814 -10.83 15.14 -3.85
N GLN A 815 -9.54 15.47 -3.83
CA GLN A 815 -8.52 14.60 -3.26
C GLN A 815 -8.75 14.34 -1.77
N VAL A 816 -9.09 15.38 -0.99
CA VAL A 816 -9.37 15.22 0.45
C VAL A 816 -10.69 14.51 0.70
N GLN A 817 -11.70 14.79 -0.12
CA GLN A 817 -12.99 14.12 -0.07
C GLN A 817 -12.85 12.61 -0.27
N ARG A 818 -12.02 12.18 -1.24
CA ARG A 818 -11.71 10.76 -1.43
C ARG A 818 -10.98 10.15 -0.25
N GLN A 819 -10.00 10.85 0.31
CA GLN A 819 -9.29 10.37 1.50
C GLN A 819 -10.25 10.14 2.68
N LEU A 820 -11.27 10.97 2.83
CA LEU A 820 -12.30 10.77 3.86
C LEU A 820 -13.26 9.63 3.49
N ASN A 821 -13.69 9.51 2.23
CA ASN A 821 -14.52 8.39 1.77
C ASN A 821 -13.79 7.05 1.89
N GLU A 822 -12.48 7.02 1.67
CA GLU A 822 -11.63 5.85 1.89
C GLU A 822 -11.60 5.46 3.38
N LEU A 823 -11.50 6.44 4.29
CA LEU A 823 -11.57 6.18 5.74
C LEU A 823 -12.96 5.69 6.17
N GLU A 824 -14.01 6.30 5.63
CA GLU A 824 -15.40 5.86 5.83
C GLU A 824 -15.57 4.39 5.40
N HIS A 825 -15.08 4.05 4.21
CA HIS A 825 -15.10 2.68 3.69
C HIS A 825 -14.29 1.71 4.56
N VAL A 826 -13.12 2.12 5.06
CA VAL A 826 -12.29 1.31 5.98
C VAL A 826 -13.04 0.99 7.28
N PHE A 827 -13.76 1.96 7.85
CA PHE A 827 -14.58 1.72 9.05
C PHE A 827 -15.80 0.86 8.75
N HIS A 828 -16.45 1.06 7.59
CA HIS A 828 -17.55 0.22 7.13
C HIS A 828 -17.10 -1.24 7.01
N VAL A 829 -15.97 -1.50 6.34
CA VAL A 829 -15.41 -2.85 6.15
C VAL A 829 -15.02 -3.49 7.48
N PHE A 830 -14.42 -2.72 8.40
CA PHE A 830 -14.09 -3.21 9.75
C PHE A 830 -15.36 -3.63 10.50
N PHE A 831 -16.39 -2.78 10.50
CA PHE A 831 -17.67 -3.04 11.17
C PHE A 831 -18.39 -4.25 10.56
N GLU A 832 -18.45 -4.32 9.23
CA GLU A 832 -19.05 -5.42 8.49
C GLU A 832 -18.42 -6.76 8.81
N ARG A 833 -17.08 -6.82 8.85
CA ARG A 833 -16.34 -8.07 8.99
C ARG A 833 -16.25 -8.58 10.42
N GLU A 834 -16.11 -7.68 11.39
CA GLU A 834 -15.88 -8.07 12.79
C GLU A 834 -17.19 -8.18 13.58
N PHE A 835 -18.19 -7.34 13.28
CA PHE A 835 -19.44 -7.30 14.06
C PHE A 835 -20.68 -7.70 13.25
N ALA A 836 -20.93 -7.08 12.10
CA ALA A 836 -22.15 -7.35 11.34
C ALA A 836 -22.21 -8.82 10.86
N TYR A 837 -21.09 -9.37 10.36
CA TYR A 837 -21.04 -10.77 9.98
C TYR A 837 -21.25 -11.72 11.18
N ALA A 838 -20.76 -11.36 12.37
CA ALA A 838 -21.00 -12.13 13.59
C ALA A 838 -22.51 -12.20 13.89
N LEU A 839 -23.19 -11.06 13.84
CA LEU A 839 -24.65 -11.01 14.00
C LEU A 839 -25.40 -11.78 12.91
N ARG A 840 -24.99 -11.72 11.64
CA ARG A 840 -25.59 -12.54 10.55
C ARG A 840 -25.43 -14.04 10.79
N GLU A 841 -24.31 -14.46 11.39
CA GLU A 841 -24.14 -15.85 11.80
C GLU A 841 -25.05 -16.23 12.98
N ARG A 842 -25.34 -15.28 13.90
CA ARG A 842 -26.32 -15.49 14.98
C ARG A 842 -27.76 -15.58 14.49
N CYS A 843 -28.10 -14.93 13.37
CA CYS A 843 -29.41 -15.11 12.74
C CYS A 843 -29.68 -16.55 12.27
N ARG A 844 -28.64 -17.39 12.19
CA ARG A 844 -28.77 -18.82 11.86
C ARG A 844 -28.78 -19.70 13.10
N ASP A 845 -28.53 -19.14 14.29
CA ASP A 845 -28.51 -19.86 15.55
C ASP A 845 -29.96 -19.96 16.08
N PRO A 846 -30.48 -21.17 16.35
CA PRO A 846 -31.83 -21.32 16.89
C PRO A 846 -32.03 -20.68 18.27
N ARG A 847 -30.95 -20.30 18.96
CA ARG A 847 -31.00 -19.61 20.27
C ARG A 847 -31.12 -18.08 20.16
N CYS A 848 -31.11 -17.52 18.95
CA CYS A 848 -31.28 -16.08 18.75
C CYS A 848 -32.55 -15.79 17.96
N THR A 849 -33.37 -14.85 18.43
CA THR A 849 -34.60 -14.42 17.77
C THR A 849 -34.35 -13.46 16.58
N LEU A 850 -33.10 -13.17 16.24
CA LEU A 850 -32.74 -12.29 15.13
C LEU A 850 -32.95 -13.00 13.77
N GLN A 851 -33.74 -12.43 12.87
CA GLN A 851 -33.91 -13.00 11.52
C GLN A 851 -32.89 -12.46 10.52
N TRP A 852 -32.67 -11.15 10.53
CA TRP A 852 -31.73 -10.50 9.63
C TRP A 852 -31.28 -9.15 10.17
N ILE A 853 -30.22 -8.59 9.57
CA ILE A 853 -29.66 -7.30 9.97
C ILE A 853 -29.36 -6.44 8.74
N GLU A 854 -29.42 -5.14 8.94
CA GLU A 854 -29.11 -4.12 7.94
C GLU A 854 -28.08 -3.16 8.55
N THR A 855 -26.99 -2.91 7.85
CA THR A 855 -25.92 -2.03 8.33
C THR A 855 -26.09 -0.63 7.74
N GLY A 856 -25.94 0.38 8.58
CA GLY A 856 -25.95 1.78 8.15
C GLY A 856 -24.59 2.22 7.61
N THR A 857 -24.59 3.33 6.86
CA THR A 857 -23.35 4.00 6.46
C THR A 857 -22.67 4.62 7.68
N PRO A 858 -21.39 4.34 7.93
CA PRO A 858 -20.69 4.88 9.09
C PRO A 858 -20.57 6.40 9.00
N ARG A 859 -20.73 7.09 10.13
CA ARG A 859 -20.54 8.54 10.21
C ARG A 859 -19.21 8.83 10.87
N ILE A 860 -18.37 9.60 10.20
CA ILE A 860 -17.04 9.95 10.70
C ILE A 860 -16.94 11.45 10.99
N ALA A 861 -16.29 11.77 12.10
CA ALA A 861 -15.92 13.12 12.50
C ALA A 861 -14.47 13.15 12.99
N THR A 862 -13.96 14.31 13.43
CA THR A 862 -12.54 14.47 13.77
C THR A 862 -12.05 13.46 14.82
N ASN A 863 -12.85 13.21 15.86
CA ASN A 863 -12.51 12.32 16.99
C ASN A 863 -13.63 11.30 17.32
N LEU A 864 -14.61 11.12 16.42
CA LEU A 864 -15.79 10.28 16.63
C LEU A 864 -16.06 9.47 15.37
N VAL A 865 -16.41 8.19 15.54
CA VAL A 865 -16.91 7.30 14.49
C VAL A 865 -18.19 6.68 15.02
N GLU A 866 -19.30 6.89 14.32
CA GLU A 866 -20.59 6.28 14.65
C GLU A 866 -20.91 5.17 13.63
N LEU A 867 -21.25 4.00 14.15
CA LEU A 867 -21.58 2.80 13.38
C LEU A 867 -22.98 2.38 13.77
N SER A 868 -23.88 2.13 12.82
CA SER A 868 -25.25 1.71 13.12
C SER A 868 -25.59 0.38 12.48
N VAL A 869 -26.36 -0.43 13.20
CA VAL A 869 -26.97 -1.66 12.69
C VAL A 869 -28.44 -1.72 13.09
N THR A 870 -29.30 -2.00 12.13
CA THR A 870 -30.72 -2.24 12.33
C THR A 870 -30.96 -3.75 12.42
N LEU A 871 -31.57 -4.16 13.52
CA LEU A 871 -31.86 -5.54 13.90
C LEU A 871 -33.34 -5.82 13.66
N TYR A 872 -33.63 -6.93 12.98
CA TYR A 872 -34.99 -7.37 12.68
C TYR A 872 -35.27 -8.67 13.44
N PRO A 873 -36.02 -8.61 14.56
CA PRO A 873 -36.41 -9.79 15.32
C PRO A 873 -37.55 -10.55 14.64
N GLU A 874 -37.64 -11.85 14.94
CA GLU A 874 -38.73 -12.72 14.52
C GLU A 874 -40.06 -12.26 15.11
N LEU A 875 -41.08 -12.11 14.25
CA LEU A 875 -42.46 -11.91 14.69
C LEU A 875 -42.96 -13.22 15.28
N GLN A 876 -43.14 -13.28 16.61
CA GLN A 876 -43.93 -14.34 17.24
C GLN A 876 -45.33 -14.33 16.62
N THR A 877 -45.58 -15.27 15.71
CA THR A 877 -46.93 -15.56 15.25
C THR A 877 -47.54 -16.46 16.31
N ASN A 878 -48.61 -16.00 16.95
CA ASN A 878 -49.36 -16.79 17.91
C ASN A 878 -49.61 -18.18 17.34
N ALA A 879 -49.24 -19.20 18.11
CA ALA A 879 -49.35 -20.60 17.78
C ALA A 879 -50.82 -21.01 17.72
N ASP A 880 -51.48 -20.76 16.59
CA ASP A 880 -52.75 -21.36 16.16
C ASP A 880 -52.89 -21.21 14.63
N ALA A 881 -51.92 -21.73 13.87
CA ALA A 881 -52.12 -22.03 12.45
C ALA A 881 -51.09 -23.08 12.01
N THR A 882 -51.55 -24.33 12.05
CA THR A 882 -50.83 -25.52 11.57
C THR A 882 -50.43 -25.45 10.10
N ALA A 883 -49.23 -25.97 9.83
CA ALA A 883 -48.80 -26.62 8.60
C ALA A 883 -48.65 -25.79 7.31
N SER A 884 -47.41 -25.46 6.95
CA SER A 884 -46.74 -26.07 5.78
C SER A 884 -45.32 -25.52 5.65
N ALA A 885 -44.35 -26.43 5.63
CA ALA A 885 -42.97 -26.14 5.30
C ALA A 885 -42.82 -25.73 3.81
N SER A 886 -41.64 -25.20 3.50
CA SER A 886 -40.99 -25.15 2.18
C SER A 886 -41.46 -24.14 1.13
N HIS A 887 -41.03 -22.87 1.26
CA HIS A 887 -40.44 -22.09 0.16
C HIS A 887 -39.77 -20.81 0.71
N ARG A 888 -38.44 -20.82 0.88
CA ARG A 888 -37.64 -19.60 1.12
C ARG A 888 -37.29 -19.00 -0.24
N LEU A 889 -38.12 -18.08 -0.71
CA LEU A 889 -37.87 -17.26 -1.89
C LEU A 889 -37.67 -15.81 -1.47
N ILE A 890 -36.66 -15.18 -2.06
CA ILE A 890 -36.31 -13.77 -1.94
C ILE A 890 -37.55 -12.94 -2.33
N ILE A 891 -38.17 -12.25 -1.37
CA ILE A 891 -39.31 -11.37 -1.61
C ILE A 891 -38.92 -9.96 -1.19
N ARG A 892 -39.10 -9.01 -2.13
CA ARG A 892 -39.06 -7.56 -1.91
C ARG A 892 -39.99 -7.19 -0.75
N VAL A 893 -39.47 -6.41 0.21
CA VAL A 893 -40.23 -5.87 1.35
C VAL A 893 -41.44 -5.05 0.85
N PRO A 894 -42.69 -5.43 1.15
CA PRO A 894 -43.85 -4.56 1.00
C PRO A 894 -43.89 -3.53 2.15
N GLU A 895 -44.52 -2.37 1.93
CA GLU A 895 -44.40 -1.19 2.78
C GLU A 895 -44.99 -1.17 4.23
N PRO A 896 -45.67 -2.19 4.82
CA PRO A 896 -46.11 -2.06 6.23
C PRO A 896 -45.14 -2.57 7.32
N TRP A 897 -43.84 -2.78 7.05
CA TRP A 897 -42.92 -3.49 7.97
C TRP A 897 -41.97 -2.59 8.81
N GLN A 898 -42.19 -1.27 8.82
CA GLN A 898 -41.31 -0.30 9.51
C GLN A 898 -41.45 -0.25 11.06
N THR A 899 -42.45 -0.92 11.66
CA THR A 899 -42.85 -0.68 13.06
C THR A 899 -42.23 -1.61 14.11
N ALA A 900 -41.28 -2.47 13.77
CA ALA A 900 -40.72 -3.45 14.71
C ALA A 900 -39.19 -3.67 14.58
N THR A 901 -38.44 -2.59 14.41
CA THR A 901 -36.97 -2.66 14.29
C THR A 901 -36.29 -2.16 15.56
N VAL A 902 -35.11 -2.72 15.85
CA VAL A 902 -34.21 -2.22 16.91
C VAL A 902 -32.95 -1.70 16.23
N THR A 903 -32.62 -0.43 16.41
CA THR A 903 -31.38 0.15 15.89
C THR A 903 -30.36 0.24 17.01
N LEU A 904 -29.21 -0.41 16.83
CA LEU A 904 -28.06 -0.33 17.71
C LEU A 904 -27.02 0.62 17.08
N CYS A 905 -26.74 1.73 17.75
CA CYS A 905 -25.71 2.69 17.37
C CYS A 905 -24.49 2.51 18.29
N ILE A 906 -23.30 2.43 17.71
CA ILE A 906 -22.02 2.24 18.38
C ILE A 906 -21.13 3.45 18.07
N ARG A 907 -20.77 4.20 19.11
CA ARG A 907 -19.90 5.37 19.03
C ARG A 907 -18.51 5.02 19.53
N LEU A 908 -17.52 5.17 18.65
CA LEU A 908 -16.10 5.06 18.98
C LEU A 908 -15.52 6.47 19.08
N PHE A 909 -14.94 6.84 20.22
CA PHE A 909 -14.28 8.14 20.41
C PHE A 909 -13.00 8.05 21.23
N LEU A 910 -12.15 9.07 21.12
CA LEU A 910 -10.84 9.11 21.78
C LEU A 910 -10.89 10.00 23.04
N ARG A 911 -10.61 9.43 24.22
CA ARG A 911 -10.48 10.16 25.50
C ARG A 911 -9.16 9.80 26.18
N ASN A 912 -8.37 10.80 26.59
CA ASN A 912 -7.07 10.62 27.27
C ASN A 912 -6.12 9.60 26.60
N THR A 913 -6.15 9.52 25.27
CA THR A 913 -5.39 8.57 24.42
C THR A 913 -5.90 7.12 24.36
N HIS A 914 -7.00 6.79 25.03
CA HIS A 914 -7.70 5.50 24.96
C HIS A 914 -8.94 5.62 24.05
N ILE A 915 -9.32 4.49 23.43
CA ILE A 915 -10.58 4.40 22.69
C ILE A 915 -11.67 4.04 23.69
N CYS A 916 -12.74 4.81 23.69
CA CYS A 916 -13.96 4.51 24.42
C CYS A 916 -15.04 4.08 23.42
N VAL A 917 -15.89 3.15 23.86
CA VAL A 917 -17.07 2.70 23.10
C VAL A 917 -18.30 3.01 23.93
N GLU A 918 -19.24 3.70 23.33
CA GLU A 918 -20.59 3.92 23.86
C GLU A 918 -21.60 3.30 22.90
N THR A 919 -22.67 2.74 23.44
CA THR A 919 -23.76 2.17 22.65
C THR A 919 -25.09 2.78 23.02
N GLU A 920 -25.89 3.08 21.99
CA GLU A 920 -27.23 3.65 22.10
C GLU A 920 -28.20 2.74 21.36
N ILE A 921 -29.29 2.34 22.03
CA ILE A 921 -30.31 1.45 21.47
C ILE A 921 -31.59 2.25 21.29
N ASN A 922 -32.15 2.20 20.08
CA ASN A 922 -33.42 2.83 19.75
C ASN A 922 -34.40 1.79 19.19
N GLY A 923 -35.64 1.76 19.68
CA GLY A 923 -36.69 0.85 19.20
C GLY A 923 -37.22 -0.12 20.26
N HIS A 924 -37.94 -1.16 19.83
CA HIS A 924 -38.63 -2.12 20.71
C HIS A 924 -37.69 -3.22 21.23
N VAL A 925 -36.89 -2.91 22.25
CA VAL A 925 -35.88 -3.81 22.86
C VAL A 925 -36.48 -5.12 23.39
N GLU A 926 -37.73 -5.09 23.83
CA GLU A 926 -38.49 -6.23 24.41
C GLU A 926 -38.71 -7.41 23.45
N ARG A 927 -38.54 -7.20 22.14
CA ARG A 927 -38.75 -8.26 21.13
C ARG A 927 -37.54 -9.16 20.89
N ILE A 928 -36.39 -8.80 21.46
CA ILE A 928 -35.18 -9.63 21.42
C ILE A 928 -35.04 -10.27 22.80
N ASP A 929 -35.00 -11.61 22.83
CA ASP A 929 -34.90 -12.37 24.07
C ASP A 929 -33.60 -12.06 24.81
N ALA A 930 -33.62 -12.17 26.14
CA ALA A 930 -32.46 -11.89 26.99
C ALA A 930 -31.24 -12.77 26.61
N ASP A 931 -31.46 -14.02 26.21
CA ASP A 931 -30.41 -14.91 25.73
C ASP A 931 -29.78 -14.38 24.44
N CYS A 932 -30.57 -13.92 23.48
CA CYS A 932 -30.06 -13.33 22.24
C CYS A 932 -29.32 -12.01 22.52
N TRP A 933 -29.79 -11.18 23.47
CA TRP A 933 -29.04 -10.00 23.93
C TRP A 933 -27.70 -10.34 24.57
N SER A 934 -27.61 -11.43 25.35
CA SER A 934 -26.33 -11.88 25.93
C SER A 934 -25.31 -12.26 24.85
N LEU A 935 -25.80 -12.88 23.77
CA LEU A 935 -25.00 -13.25 22.61
C LEU A 935 -24.52 -12.03 21.82
N ILE A 936 -25.38 -11.04 21.62
CA ILE A 936 -25.03 -9.75 20.98
C ILE A 936 -24.00 -9.00 21.85
N ALA A 937 -24.18 -8.98 23.17
CA ALA A 937 -23.26 -8.34 24.11
C ALA A 937 -21.85 -8.96 24.01
N ALA A 938 -21.76 -10.29 23.97
CA ALA A 938 -20.48 -10.99 23.85
C ALA A 938 -19.73 -10.68 22.53
N ASP A 939 -20.45 -10.47 21.43
CA ASP A 939 -19.84 -10.02 20.17
C ASP A 939 -19.43 -8.55 20.20
N LEU A 940 -20.20 -7.72 20.91
CA LEU A 940 -19.91 -6.29 21.05
C LEU A 940 -18.69 -6.04 21.94
N GLU A 941 -18.53 -6.79 23.04
CA GLU A 941 -17.31 -6.80 23.86
C GLU A 941 -16.09 -7.22 23.04
N LEU A 942 -16.23 -8.29 22.25
CA LEU A 942 -15.15 -8.72 21.37
C LEU A 942 -14.82 -7.64 20.33
N PHE A 943 -15.83 -7.04 19.70
CA PHE A 943 -15.65 -5.95 18.74
C PHE A 943 -14.96 -4.73 19.38
N ALA A 944 -15.35 -4.34 20.59
CA ALA A 944 -14.72 -3.25 21.33
C ALA A 944 -13.25 -3.54 21.64
N GLY A 945 -12.94 -4.76 22.12
CA GLY A 945 -11.55 -5.20 22.33
C GLY A 945 -10.74 -5.21 21.02
N ARG A 946 -11.35 -5.63 19.91
CA ARG A 946 -10.76 -5.58 18.56
C ARG A 946 -10.58 -4.15 18.05
N ALA A 947 -11.44 -3.20 18.42
CA ALA A 947 -11.22 -1.77 18.16
C ALA A 947 -10.05 -1.21 19.00
N GLY A 948 -9.61 -1.92 20.04
CA GLY A 948 -8.58 -1.47 20.99
C GLY A 948 -9.12 -0.56 22.08
N ALA A 949 -10.41 -0.72 22.41
CA ALA A 949 -11.02 -0.07 23.56
C ALA A 949 -10.62 -0.77 24.85
N ASP A 950 -10.64 -0.01 25.94
CA ASP A 950 -10.47 -0.56 27.28
C ASP A 950 -11.78 -1.24 27.72
N LEU A 951 -11.72 -2.55 27.97
CA LEU A 951 -12.91 -3.32 28.34
C LEU A 951 -13.40 -2.97 29.75
N GLU A 952 -12.55 -2.41 30.61
CA GLU A 952 -12.92 -1.98 31.97
C GLU A 952 -13.78 -0.71 31.96
N ALA A 953 -13.64 0.13 30.94
CA ALA A 953 -14.40 1.37 30.77
C ALA A 953 -15.63 1.22 29.84
N LEU A 954 -15.99 -0.02 29.50
CA LEU A 954 -17.04 -0.32 28.53
C LEU A 954 -18.44 -0.18 29.15
N HIS A 955 -19.17 0.87 28.77
CA HIS A 955 -20.58 1.04 29.15
C HIS A 955 -21.49 0.61 28.00
N LEU A 956 -21.94 -0.64 28.03
CA LEU A 956 -22.73 -1.23 26.94
C LEU A 956 -24.21 -0.78 26.93
N GLY A 957 -24.76 -0.31 28.05
CA GLY A 957 -26.17 0.15 28.12
C GLY A 957 -27.20 -0.89 27.63
N LEU A 958 -26.81 -2.17 27.52
CA LEU A 958 -27.64 -3.27 27.06
C LEU A 958 -28.51 -3.81 28.21
N PRO A 959 -29.72 -4.34 27.94
CA PRO A 959 -30.53 -4.99 28.95
C PRO A 959 -29.76 -6.16 29.59
N ALA A 960 -29.67 -6.18 30.92
CA ALA A 960 -28.93 -7.18 31.67
C ALA A 960 -29.56 -8.58 31.50
N ALA A 961 -28.73 -9.61 31.31
CA ALA A 961 -29.19 -10.99 31.36
C ALA A 961 -29.75 -11.31 32.77
N PRO A 962 -30.83 -12.10 32.89
CA PRO A 962 -31.25 -12.59 34.20
C PRO A 962 -30.11 -13.43 34.80
N ALA A 963 -29.75 -13.16 36.05
CA ALA A 963 -28.78 -13.99 36.76
C ALA A 963 -29.28 -15.44 36.76
N HIS A 964 -28.51 -16.36 36.14
CA HIS A 964 -28.76 -17.78 36.25
C HIS A 964 -28.74 -18.17 37.73
N GLN A 965 -29.91 -18.27 38.35
CA GLN A 965 -30.08 -19.01 39.59
C GLN A 965 -29.77 -20.47 39.25
N GLY A 966 -28.64 -20.95 39.77
CA GLY A 966 -28.19 -22.31 39.54
C GLY A 966 -29.25 -23.32 39.90
N THR A 967 -29.71 -24.08 38.91
CA THR A 967 -30.27 -25.41 39.15
C THR A 967 -29.11 -26.40 39.09
N PRO A 968 -28.86 -27.19 40.15
CA PRO A 968 -27.78 -28.15 40.18
C PRO A 968 -28.16 -29.35 39.32
N TYR A 969 -27.78 -29.36 38.05
CA TYR A 969 -27.81 -30.59 37.25
C TYR A 969 -26.53 -31.37 37.51
N SER A 970 -26.72 -32.45 38.28
CA SER A 970 -25.79 -33.54 38.54
C SER A 970 -25.07 -33.99 37.27
N ILE A 971 -23.74 -34.09 37.37
CA ILE A 971 -22.89 -34.81 36.43
C ILE A 971 -23.32 -36.28 36.45
N ALA A 972 -23.77 -36.78 35.30
CA ALA A 972 -23.74 -38.20 34.98
C ALA A 972 -23.65 -38.37 33.46
N GLN A 973 -22.54 -39.02 33.05
CA GLN A 973 -22.14 -39.52 31.72
C GLN A 973 -21.35 -38.58 30.81
#